data_AF-A0AA41BVI4-F1
#
_entry.id   AF-A0AA41BVI4-F1
#
_cell.length_a   1.000
_cell.length_b   1.000
_cell.length_c   1.000
_cell.angle_alpha   90.00
_cell.angle_beta   90.00
_cell.angle_gamma   90.00
#
_symmetry.space_group_name_H-M   'P 1'
#
loop_
_entity.id
_entity.type
_entity.pdbx_description
1 polymer ?
#
loop_
_entity_poly.entity_id
_entity_poly.type
_entity_poly.pdbx_seq_one_letter_code
_entity_poly.pdbx_strand_id
1 'polypeptide(L)'
;MTNITEMASWDERIHQIQRAEAVLGGRDGAVNIQASQLANRTQYLKQSLQAIPDYREFTFYTTASDPDGTRAGLAATQPGQTFRVGQGVNADIGFKYYSNLAGTAFAIASFAGKAAYDRQIQQEDADWRLQMQSQQRVADAQRKQENTDWRIQHESQRLAAAAALQQQALAYYSMVQASGYQVAGVYAAGLEIKDYNRVVVVDGVVYKPLPTTPMPYVLTGTPSTDLPKFYAIGDGQLKTQMAQPNGLSLSGHFTGGNAAQALTYVTPELFGAGKTGDDTGAIQNAIDFAIANKISTVVGCNSYNISNPLLIAGAGVQGVNVRLMQLKVMDTFISPKDKNGKVEDIGLWNAPPTVRIGDNASNMANINLHIDYIDGNNRADGVANFGFGYSLSHIHIGYAVNCIKVVASGKHLWPNASIRFTGFYWVNNWIGMVVENSTSGTSPIVEGWKIEICFMAANRYGGIWMCKSGHYAQIRGDLDFNGRWLSVGRLSAETNLGTMDGLKGLRITNGTTQSEFLFRYTYQGRIYVVLAEGRNVSIGESAGSSYKAGDVLTCTTMPAVKLTLDGVSVCADNPSGTNFFDILHDFDGQPFSAMTIDCGYLSVIIGSMLHTNDIRFHNSFNRISSSTNGLAVGNSGEVMSLHNLAHSDDPFFNLSRKWVNFDRKFYMKEHKYTGSEVLATVASSDSAYLDVLSVNDLGTDKTADEGSKYHVEIESNYEGCGASFDIWLKGDGNVRVTRRTMLNRAFKFRWRRIVAADGVTPTGIMLQLRQQAQPSINFLINIVRMN
;
A
#
# COMPACT_ATOMS: atom_id res chain seq x y z
N MET A 1 -23.83 69.19 -43.03
CA MET A 1 -23.75 68.23 -41.90
C MET A 1 -22.49 68.56 -41.11
N THR A 2 -22.61 68.78 -39.80
CA THR A 2 -21.46 68.97 -38.90
C THR A 2 -20.82 67.61 -38.62
N ASN A 3 -19.53 67.46 -38.92
CA ASN A 3 -18.77 66.22 -38.73
C ASN A 3 -17.76 66.37 -37.59
N ILE A 4 -17.45 65.28 -36.91
CA ILE A 4 -16.27 65.19 -36.03
C ILE A 4 -15.05 65.04 -36.93
N THR A 5 -14.03 65.89 -36.74
CA THR A 5 -12.77 65.81 -37.49
C THR A 5 -11.76 65.04 -36.66
N GLU A 6 -11.29 63.91 -37.18
CA GLU A 6 -10.35 63.03 -36.48
C GLU A 6 -8.90 63.50 -36.67
N MET A 7 -8.12 63.44 -35.60
CA MET A 7 -6.67 63.65 -35.60
C MET A 7 -5.99 62.43 -35.00
N ALA A 8 -4.92 61.92 -35.62
CA ALA A 8 -4.15 60.81 -35.10
C ALA A 8 -3.37 61.23 -33.85
N SER A 9 -4.05 61.21 -32.71
CA SER A 9 -3.52 61.61 -31.42
C SER A 9 -4.10 60.74 -30.32
N TRP A 10 -3.29 60.49 -29.29
CA TRP A 10 -3.72 59.75 -28.12
C TRP A 10 -4.10 60.73 -27.01
N ASP A 11 -5.38 61.06 -26.92
CA ASP A 11 -5.90 61.87 -25.81
C ASP A 11 -5.78 61.08 -24.51
N GLU A 12 -5.02 61.52 -23.49
CA GLU A 12 -4.74 60.71 -22.28
C GLU A 12 -5.98 60.38 -21.42
N ARG A 13 -7.01 61.24 -21.48
CA ARG A 13 -8.26 61.08 -20.73
C ARG A 13 -9.44 61.24 -21.66
N ILE A 14 -10.53 60.53 -21.35
CA ILE A 14 -11.82 60.69 -22.04
C ILE A 14 -12.73 61.51 -21.12
N HIS A 15 -13.22 62.65 -21.62
CA HIS A 15 -14.15 63.51 -20.89
C HIS A 15 -15.46 62.78 -20.64
N GLN A 16 -16.01 62.93 -19.45
CA GLN A 16 -17.35 62.47 -19.10
C GLN A 16 -18.17 63.70 -18.72
N ILE A 17 -19.26 63.94 -19.44
CA ILE A 17 -20.13 65.09 -19.19
C ILE A 17 -20.62 65.09 -17.73
N GLN A 18 -20.52 66.24 -17.07
CA GLN A 18 -20.90 66.39 -15.67
C GLN A 18 -22.33 66.91 -15.51
N ARG A 19 -22.98 66.64 -14.37
CA ARG A 19 -24.36 67.11 -14.10
C ARG A 19 -24.50 68.64 -14.14
N ALA A 20 -23.41 69.37 -13.88
CA ALA A 20 -23.39 70.84 -13.92
C ALA A 20 -23.11 71.40 -15.32
N GLU A 21 -22.74 70.56 -16.30
CA GLU A 21 -22.48 70.98 -17.67
C GLU A 21 -23.77 70.96 -18.50
N ALA A 22 -24.01 72.02 -19.28
CA ALA A 22 -25.13 72.07 -20.19
C ALA A 22 -24.91 71.13 -21.39
N VAL A 23 -25.94 70.37 -21.76
CA VAL A 23 -25.94 69.48 -22.93
C VAL A 23 -26.02 70.31 -24.20
N LEU A 24 -24.87 70.80 -24.66
CA LEU A 24 -24.74 71.65 -25.85
C LEU A 24 -24.16 70.85 -27.02
N GLY A 25 -24.77 70.98 -28.19
CA GLY A 25 -24.20 70.52 -29.46
C GLY A 25 -23.18 71.50 -30.03
N GLY A 26 -22.59 71.16 -31.18
CA GLY A 26 -21.51 71.95 -31.81
C GLY A 26 -20.12 71.36 -31.54
N ARG A 27 -19.11 71.88 -32.23
CA ARG A 27 -17.73 71.35 -32.22
C ARG A 27 -17.17 71.20 -30.79
N ASP A 28 -17.41 72.21 -29.96
CA ASP A 28 -16.92 72.28 -28.58
C ASP A 28 -18.03 72.01 -27.55
N GLY A 29 -19.17 71.47 -28.00
CA GLY A 29 -20.27 71.09 -27.13
C GLY A 29 -19.88 69.92 -26.23
N ALA A 30 -20.26 69.98 -24.95
CA ALA A 30 -19.81 69.02 -23.92
C ALA A 30 -20.05 67.54 -24.29
N VAL A 31 -21.08 67.24 -25.08
CA VAL A 31 -21.38 65.87 -25.55
C VAL A 31 -20.45 65.37 -26.67
N ASN A 32 -19.85 66.26 -27.44
CA ASN A 32 -19.02 65.92 -28.60
C ASN A 32 -17.53 65.80 -28.27
N ILE A 33 -17.11 66.24 -27.08
CA ILE A 33 -15.72 66.14 -26.61
C ILE A 33 -15.30 64.68 -26.51
N GLN A 34 -16.08 63.85 -25.82
CA GLN A 34 -15.81 62.41 -25.69
C GLN A 34 -15.73 61.70 -27.04
N ALA A 35 -16.69 61.98 -27.93
CA ALA A 35 -16.75 61.37 -29.25
C ALA A 35 -15.53 61.75 -30.11
N SER A 36 -15.07 63.00 -30.03
CA SER A 36 -13.87 63.47 -30.74
C SER A 36 -12.60 62.80 -30.20
N GLN A 37 -12.46 62.67 -28.88
CA GLN A 37 -11.31 62.01 -28.26
C GLN A 37 -11.21 60.52 -28.62
N LEU A 38 -12.35 59.82 -28.64
CA LEU A 38 -12.39 58.41 -29.06
C LEU A 38 -12.09 58.25 -30.55
N ALA A 39 -12.59 59.16 -31.39
CA ALA A 39 -12.31 59.14 -32.82
C ALA A 39 -10.82 59.40 -33.10
N ASN A 40 -10.19 60.33 -32.37
CA ASN A 40 -8.75 60.59 -32.45
C ASN A 40 -7.89 59.37 -32.09
N ARG A 41 -8.20 58.72 -30.95
CA ARG A 41 -7.50 57.49 -30.53
C ARG A 41 -7.66 56.37 -31.56
N THR A 42 -8.86 56.23 -32.15
CA THR A 42 -9.13 55.23 -33.19
C THR A 42 -8.29 55.48 -34.44
N GLN A 43 -8.20 56.72 -34.88
CA GLN A 43 -7.38 57.11 -36.03
C GLN A 43 -5.88 56.91 -35.76
N TYR A 44 -5.40 57.19 -34.55
CA TYR A 44 -4.02 56.89 -34.12
C TYR A 44 -3.71 55.39 -34.20
N LEU A 45 -4.60 54.54 -33.67
CA LEU A 45 -4.44 53.09 -33.70
C LEU A 45 -4.46 52.53 -35.13
N LYS A 46 -5.36 53.05 -35.98
CA LYS A 46 -5.43 52.69 -37.40
C LYS A 46 -4.14 53.01 -38.14
N GLN A 47 -3.58 54.20 -37.93
CA GLN A 47 -2.29 54.56 -38.52
C GLN A 47 -1.15 53.70 -37.99
N SER A 48 -1.12 53.44 -36.68
CA SER A 48 -0.11 52.57 -36.05
C SER A 48 -0.15 51.15 -36.61
N LEU A 49 -1.34 50.58 -36.78
CA LEU A 49 -1.53 49.25 -37.39
C LEU A 49 -1.09 49.24 -38.87
N GLN A 50 -1.42 50.29 -39.61
CA GLN A 50 -1.03 50.43 -41.03
C GLN A 50 0.48 50.65 -41.22
N ALA A 51 1.19 51.11 -40.18
CA ALA A 51 2.63 51.31 -40.20
C ALA A 51 3.44 50.03 -39.91
N ILE A 52 2.81 48.94 -39.45
CA ILE A 52 3.47 47.65 -39.21
C ILE A 52 3.69 46.93 -40.56
N PRO A 53 4.94 46.79 -41.04
CA PRO A 53 5.20 46.22 -42.37
C PRO A 53 4.90 44.72 -42.47
N ASP A 54 5.03 43.99 -41.37
CA ASP A 54 4.92 42.52 -41.30
C ASP A 54 3.51 41.97 -41.56
N TYR A 55 2.45 42.78 -41.40
CA TYR A 55 1.07 42.30 -41.60
C TYR A 55 0.70 42.13 -43.10
N ARG A 56 1.59 42.51 -44.03
CA ARG A 56 1.33 42.50 -45.48
C ARG A 56 2.23 41.55 -46.27
N GLU A 57 2.90 40.56 -45.66
CA GLU A 57 3.85 39.64 -46.34
C GLU A 57 3.40 39.31 -47.78
N PHE A 58 3.97 40.02 -48.75
CA PHE A 58 3.53 40.00 -50.14
C PHE A 58 3.96 38.66 -50.75
N THR A 59 3.06 37.68 -50.66
CA THR A 59 3.29 36.30 -51.11
C THR A 59 2.61 36.11 -52.45
N PHE A 60 3.41 35.82 -53.46
CA PHE A 60 2.94 35.54 -54.82
C PHE A 60 3.26 34.10 -55.19
N TYR A 61 2.68 33.65 -56.29
CA TYR A 61 2.86 32.29 -56.78
C TYR A 61 3.16 32.35 -58.27
N THR A 62 3.97 31.40 -58.73
CA THR A 62 4.26 31.24 -60.15
C THR A 62 2.98 30.89 -60.90
N THR A 63 2.77 31.49 -62.07
CA THR A 63 1.66 31.18 -62.98
C THR A 63 2.20 30.97 -64.39
N ALA A 64 1.39 30.44 -65.31
CA ALA A 64 1.81 30.27 -66.70
C ALA A 64 2.21 31.60 -67.38
N SER A 65 1.55 32.70 -67.02
CA SER A 65 1.85 34.04 -67.51
C SER A 65 2.92 34.77 -66.69
N ASP A 66 3.23 34.30 -65.49
CA ASP A 66 4.31 34.81 -64.62
C ASP A 66 5.13 33.66 -63.99
N PRO A 67 6.02 32.99 -64.77
CA PRO A 67 6.63 31.71 -64.37
C PRO A 67 7.58 31.80 -63.17
N ASP A 68 8.09 32.98 -62.82
CA ASP A 68 8.93 33.20 -61.64
C ASP A 68 8.23 33.99 -60.53
N GLY A 69 6.96 34.38 -60.76
CA GLY A 69 6.09 35.16 -59.85
C GLY A 69 6.61 36.56 -59.53
N THR A 70 7.68 37.02 -60.18
CA THR A 70 8.34 38.29 -59.85
C THR A 70 7.61 39.48 -60.44
N ARG A 71 6.87 39.33 -61.54
CA ARG A 71 6.11 40.44 -62.13
C ARG A 71 4.97 40.87 -61.21
N ALA A 72 4.23 39.91 -60.65
CA ALA A 72 3.20 40.19 -59.65
C ALA A 72 3.80 40.85 -58.39
N GLY A 73 4.97 40.37 -57.95
CA GLY A 73 5.66 40.93 -56.79
C GLY A 73 6.19 42.34 -56.99
N LEU A 74 6.81 42.63 -58.14
CA LEU A 74 7.30 43.96 -58.48
C LEU A 74 6.16 44.97 -58.66
N ALA A 75 5.03 44.54 -59.24
CA ALA A 75 3.86 45.41 -59.39
C ALA A 75 3.22 45.79 -58.05
N ALA A 76 3.34 44.94 -57.03
CA ALA A 76 2.72 45.11 -55.72
C ALA A 76 3.66 45.72 -54.66
N THR A 77 4.94 45.91 -54.97
CA THR A 77 5.96 46.41 -54.03
C THR A 77 6.67 47.66 -54.56
N GLN A 78 7.13 48.53 -53.67
CA GLN A 78 7.95 49.70 -54.01
C GLN A 78 9.46 49.37 -53.90
N PRO A 79 10.34 50.15 -54.56
CA PRO A 79 11.78 50.02 -54.37
C PRO A 79 12.20 50.03 -52.88
N GLY A 80 13.02 49.06 -52.48
CA GLY A 80 13.46 48.83 -51.10
C GLY A 80 12.60 47.82 -50.33
N GLN A 81 11.42 47.44 -50.83
CA GLN A 81 10.56 46.45 -50.17
C GLN A 81 10.88 45.01 -50.61
N THR A 82 10.57 44.07 -49.73
CA THR A 82 10.73 42.63 -49.99
C THR A 82 9.40 41.96 -50.28
N PHE A 83 9.42 40.97 -51.15
CA PHE A 83 8.30 40.05 -51.40
C PHE A 83 8.81 38.62 -51.54
N ARG A 84 7.92 37.63 -51.44
CA ARG A 84 8.28 36.23 -51.64
C ARG A 84 7.40 35.57 -52.68
N VAL A 85 7.98 34.60 -53.39
CA VAL A 85 7.27 33.78 -54.38
C VAL A 85 7.31 32.32 -53.97
N GLY A 86 6.13 31.73 -53.75
CA GLY A 86 5.97 30.29 -53.58
C GLY A 86 6.22 29.55 -54.89
N GLN A 87 7.12 28.56 -54.88
CA GLN A 87 7.55 27.85 -56.10
C GLN A 87 6.74 26.55 -56.37
N GLY A 88 5.78 26.23 -55.50
CA GLY A 88 4.91 25.05 -55.62
C GLY A 88 5.26 23.93 -54.63
N VAL A 89 4.28 23.06 -54.39
CA VAL A 89 4.32 22.03 -53.32
C VAL A 89 5.41 20.97 -53.53
N ASN A 90 5.79 20.70 -54.79
CA ASN A 90 6.79 19.70 -55.16
C ASN A 90 8.14 20.31 -55.55
N ALA A 91 8.33 21.61 -55.34
CA ALA A 91 9.58 22.28 -55.66
C ALA A 91 10.61 22.12 -54.54
N ASP A 92 11.88 22.12 -54.93
CA ASP A 92 13.02 22.00 -54.01
C ASP A 92 13.24 23.24 -53.15
N ILE A 93 12.73 24.36 -53.64
CA ILE A 93 12.71 25.64 -52.95
C ILE A 93 11.25 25.93 -52.66
N GLY A 94 10.86 26.06 -51.38
CA GLY A 94 9.49 26.38 -51.01
C GLY A 94 9.14 27.82 -51.35
N PHE A 95 10.02 28.74 -50.94
CA PHE A 95 9.91 30.18 -51.20
C PHE A 95 11.23 30.77 -51.65
N LYS A 96 11.16 31.66 -52.65
CA LYS A 96 12.24 32.60 -52.98
C LYS A 96 11.85 33.99 -52.50
N TYR A 97 12.76 34.63 -51.77
CA TYR A 97 12.59 36.00 -51.29
C TYR A 97 13.33 36.94 -52.24
N TYR A 98 12.67 38.02 -52.61
CA TYR A 98 13.18 39.05 -53.50
C TYR A 98 13.11 40.42 -52.82
N SER A 99 14.09 41.27 -53.12
CA SER A 99 14.01 42.70 -52.86
C SER A 99 13.73 43.43 -54.18
N ASN A 100 12.77 44.35 -54.19
CA ASN A 100 12.52 45.23 -55.33
C ASN A 100 13.57 46.35 -55.33
N LEU A 101 14.53 46.30 -56.25
CA LEU A 101 15.55 47.32 -56.44
C LEU A 101 15.22 48.12 -57.70
N ALA A 102 14.58 49.28 -57.52
CA ALA A 102 14.21 50.20 -58.60
C ALA A 102 13.43 49.52 -59.76
N GLY A 103 12.48 48.63 -59.44
CA GLY A 103 11.68 47.90 -60.42
C GLY A 103 12.29 46.58 -60.90
N THR A 104 13.43 46.16 -60.33
CA THR A 104 14.06 44.86 -60.62
C THR A 104 13.97 43.94 -59.40
N ALA A 105 13.55 42.69 -59.59
CA ALA A 105 13.47 41.70 -58.51
C ALA A 105 14.83 41.05 -58.29
N PHE A 106 15.48 41.34 -57.16
CA PHE A 106 16.76 40.73 -56.78
C PHE A 106 16.54 39.64 -55.74
N ALA A 107 16.89 38.39 -56.06
CA ALA A 107 16.75 37.27 -55.12
C ALA A 107 17.75 37.40 -53.96
N ILE A 108 17.25 37.43 -52.73
CA ILE A 108 18.07 37.64 -51.52
C ILE A 108 18.18 36.39 -50.65
N ALA A 109 17.21 35.48 -50.71
CA ALA A 109 17.23 34.24 -49.97
C ALA A 109 16.27 33.21 -50.58
N SER A 110 16.48 31.94 -50.23
CA SER A 110 15.55 30.85 -50.54
C SER A 110 15.45 29.89 -49.37
N PHE A 111 14.27 29.31 -49.15
CA PHE A 111 14.08 28.24 -48.17
C PHE A 111 13.84 26.91 -48.89
N ALA A 112 14.45 25.84 -48.37
CA ALA A 112 14.23 24.49 -48.87
C ALA A 112 12.75 24.10 -48.78
N GLY A 113 12.22 23.55 -49.87
CA GLY A 113 10.88 23.00 -49.95
C GLY A 113 10.84 21.56 -49.42
N LYS A 114 9.64 21.07 -49.12
CA LYS A 114 9.45 19.70 -48.61
C LYS A 114 10.06 18.63 -49.51
N ALA A 115 9.98 18.81 -50.83
CA ALA A 115 10.53 17.86 -51.81
C ALA A 115 12.06 17.69 -51.70
N ALA A 116 12.80 18.74 -51.34
CA ALA A 116 14.24 18.65 -51.13
C ALA A 116 14.58 17.83 -49.87
N TYR A 117 13.86 18.06 -48.78
CA TYR A 117 14.00 17.28 -47.55
C TYR A 117 13.62 15.81 -47.76
N ASP A 118 12.50 15.54 -48.43
CA ASP A 118 12.05 14.17 -48.70
C ASP A 118 13.10 13.38 -49.51
N ARG A 119 13.76 14.01 -50.50
CA ARG A 119 14.83 13.36 -51.27
C ARG A 119 16.10 13.16 -50.47
N GLN A 120 16.48 14.13 -49.63
CA GLN A 120 17.62 13.95 -48.74
C GLN A 120 17.40 12.77 -47.78
N ILE A 121 16.21 12.66 -47.18
CA ILE A 121 15.84 11.55 -46.30
C ILE A 121 15.89 10.21 -47.05
N GLN A 122 15.39 10.16 -48.29
CA GLN A 122 15.45 8.94 -49.11
C GLN A 122 16.89 8.53 -49.45
N GLN A 123 17.77 9.50 -49.69
CA GLN A 123 19.17 9.23 -49.97
C GLN A 123 19.92 8.76 -48.71
N GLU A 124 19.68 9.40 -47.56
CA GLU A 124 20.23 8.99 -46.27
C GLU A 124 19.75 7.59 -45.86
N ASP A 125 18.48 7.24 -46.11
CA ASP A 125 17.97 5.88 -45.87
C ASP A 125 18.62 4.85 -46.82
N ALA A 126 18.85 5.20 -48.09
CA ALA A 126 19.57 4.32 -49.03
C ALA A 126 21.04 4.09 -48.63
N ASP A 127 21.74 5.16 -48.25
CA ASP A 127 23.13 5.10 -47.80
C ASP A 127 23.27 4.33 -46.49
N TRP A 128 22.33 4.55 -45.55
CA TRP A 128 22.24 3.80 -44.30
C TRP A 128 22.04 2.30 -44.56
N ARG A 129 21.14 1.92 -45.47
CA ARG A 129 20.92 0.51 -45.85
C ARG A 129 22.16 -0.12 -46.47
N LEU A 130 22.87 0.60 -47.35
CA LEU A 130 24.13 0.12 -47.95
C LEU A 130 25.22 -0.05 -46.89
N GLN A 131 25.33 0.89 -45.95
CA GLN A 131 26.26 0.81 -44.84
C GLN A 131 25.95 -0.40 -43.95
N MET A 132 24.69 -0.60 -43.57
CA MET A 132 24.23 -1.76 -42.79
C MET A 132 24.54 -3.08 -43.51
N GLN A 133 24.29 -3.18 -44.82
CA GLN A 133 24.64 -4.36 -45.61
C GLN A 133 26.16 -4.59 -45.70
N SER A 134 26.97 -3.54 -45.73
CA SER A 134 28.44 -3.66 -45.70
C SER A 134 28.92 -4.16 -44.34
N GLN A 135 28.38 -3.63 -43.24
CA GLN A 135 28.68 -4.08 -41.88
C GLN A 135 28.26 -5.53 -41.68
N GLN A 136 27.09 -5.92 -42.19
CA GLN A 136 26.61 -7.29 -42.13
C GLN A 136 27.49 -8.25 -42.94
N ARG A 137 27.97 -7.85 -44.13
CA ARG A 137 28.94 -8.65 -44.91
C ARG A 137 30.29 -8.80 -44.21
N VAL A 138 30.79 -7.74 -43.56
CA VAL A 138 32.02 -7.79 -42.77
C VAL A 138 31.83 -8.68 -41.54
N ALA A 139 30.71 -8.55 -40.83
CA ALA A 139 30.37 -9.43 -39.72
C ALA A 139 30.16 -10.88 -40.16
N ASP A 140 29.60 -11.14 -41.34
CA ASP A 140 29.46 -12.49 -41.91
C ASP A 140 30.81 -13.09 -42.32
N ALA A 141 31.69 -12.29 -42.93
CA ALA A 141 33.05 -12.71 -43.27
C ALA A 141 33.86 -13.00 -42.00
N GLN A 142 33.76 -12.13 -40.99
CA GLN A 142 34.38 -12.32 -39.69
C GLN A 142 33.82 -13.55 -38.98
N ARG A 143 32.50 -13.75 -38.93
CA ARG A 143 31.89 -14.96 -38.37
C ARG A 143 32.32 -16.22 -39.11
N LYS A 144 32.47 -16.18 -40.44
CA LYS A 144 33.00 -17.31 -41.22
C LYS A 144 34.46 -17.59 -40.89
N GLN A 145 35.27 -16.55 -40.70
CA GLN A 145 36.66 -16.68 -40.32
C GLN A 145 36.77 -17.21 -38.88
N GLU A 146 36.06 -16.62 -37.93
CA GLU A 146 35.98 -17.09 -36.53
C GLU A 146 35.47 -18.53 -36.45
N ASN A 147 34.48 -18.93 -37.26
CA ASN A 147 34.03 -20.32 -37.31
C ASN A 147 35.06 -21.26 -37.94
N THR A 148 35.85 -20.78 -38.88
CA THR A 148 36.98 -21.54 -39.48
C THR A 148 38.11 -21.68 -38.47
N ASP A 149 38.50 -20.60 -37.80
CA ASP A 149 39.52 -20.56 -36.76
C ASP A 149 39.10 -21.38 -35.55
N TRP A 150 37.83 -21.27 -35.13
CA TRP A 150 37.23 -22.11 -34.11
C TRP A 150 37.25 -23.58 -34.53
N ARG A 151 36.88 -23.93 -35.77
CA ARG A 151 36.99 -25.32 -36.26
C ARG A 151 38.43 -25.82 -36.27
N ILE A 152 39.41 -25.00 -36.67
CA ILE A 152 40.82 -25.37 -36.69
C ILE A 152 41.34 -25.54 -35.26
N GLN A 153 41.03 -24.62 -34.36
CA GLN A 153 41.39 -24.69 -32.95
C GLN A 153 40.72 -25.87 -32.26
N HIS A 154 39.44 -26.09 -32.51
CA HIS A 154 38.67 -27.21 -31.97
C HIS A 154 39.16 -28.54 -32.52
N GLU A 155 39.51 -28.63 -33.80
CA GLU A 155 40.11 -29.82 -34.40
C GLU A 155 41.54 -30.05 -33.87
N SER A 156 42.34 -29.00 -33.68
CA SER A 156 43.65 -29.08 -33.05
C SER A 156 43.56 -29.51 -31.59
N GLN A 157 42.59 -28.99 -30.83
CA GLN A 157 42.30 -29.40 -29.47
C GLN A 157 41.72 -30.82 -29.43
N ARG A 158 40.91 -31.22 -30.41
CA ARG A 158 40.40 -32.59 -30.56
C ARG A 158 41.52 -33.56 -30.88
N LEU A 159 42.47 -33.18 -31.74
CA LEU A 159 43.67 -33.98 -32.06
C LEU A 159 44.63 -34.03 -30.88
N ALA A 160 44.83 -32.92 -30.16
CA ALA A 160 45.64 -32.89 -28.94
C ALA A 160 44.97 -33.68 -27.80
N ALA A 161 43.64 -33.60 -27.66
CA ALA A 161 42.86 -34.41 -26.74
C ALA A 161 42.87 -35.87 -27.15
N ALA A 162 42.80 -36.20 -28.45
CA ALA A 162 42.91 -37.57 -28.95
C ALA A 162 44.31 -38.15 -28.71
N ALA A 163 45.37 -37.35 -28.90
CA ALA A 163 46.74 -37.74 -28.57
C ALA A 163 46.96 -37.90 -27.05
N ALA A 164 46.39 -37.00 -26.24
CA ALA A 164 46.40 -37.12 -24.78
C ALA A 164 45.57 -38.32 -24.30
N LEU A 165 44.41 -38.59 -24.91
CA LEU A 165 43.57 -39.76 -24.67
C LEU A 165 44.30 -41.05 -25.07
N GLN A 166 45.11 -41.02 -26.13
CA GLN A 166 45.92 -42.16 -26.57
C GLN A 166 47.10 -42.41 -25.61
N GLN A 167 47.76 -41.36 -25.10
CA GLN A 167 48.76 -41.49 -24.04
C GLN A 167 48.16 -41.94 -22.70
N GLN A 168 46.97 -41.44 -22.35
CA GLN A 168 46.22 -41.85 -21.17
C GLN A 168 45.72 -43.28 -21.30
N ALA A 169 45.31 -43.72 -22.49
CA ALA A 169 44.96 -45.10 -22.80
C ALA A 169 46.18 -46.02 -22.65
N LEU A 170 47.37 -45.63 -23.14
CA LEU A 170 48.62 -46.40 -22.95
C LEU A 170 49.02 -46.51 -21.48
N ALA A 171 48.92 -45.43 -20.71
CA ALA A 171 49.15 -45.44 -19.26
C ALA A 171 48.10 -46.31 -18.53
N TYR A 172 46.85 -46.27 -18.98
CA TYR A 172 45.75 -47.07 -18.43
C TYR A 172 45.86 -48.56 -18.77
N TYR A 173 46.30 -48.93 -19.98
CA TYR A 173 46.61 -50.31 -20.35
C TYR A 173 47.72 -50.90 -19.47
N SER A 174 48.72 -50.09 -19.11
CA SER A 174 49.76 -50.49 -18.15
C SER A 174 49.21 -50.69 -16.72
N MET A 175 48.23 -49.87 -16.30
CA MET A 175 47.56 -49.99 -15.01
C MET A 175 46.63 -51.21 -14.92
N VAL A 176 45.90 -51.53 -16.01
CA VAL A 176 45.03 -52.72 -16.11
C VAL A 176 45.86 -54.01 -16.04
N GLN A 177 47.03 -54.04 -16.68
CA GLN A 177 47.99 -55.13 -16.55
C GLN A 177 48.56 -55.28 -15.13
N ALA A 178 48.82 -54.16 -14.44
CA ALA A 178 49.24 -54.17 -13.03
C ALA A 178 48.12 -54.65 -12.06
N SER A 179 46.85 -54.55 -12.47
CA SER A 179 45.67 -55.00 -11.70
C SER A 179 45.32 -56.48 -11.90
N GLY A 180 46.13 -57.23 -12.66
CA GLY A 180 45.98 -58.66 -12.90
C GLY A 180 45.10 -59.04 -14.10
N TYR A 181 44.47 -58.08 -14.78
CA TYR A 181 43.61 -58.30 -15.95
C TYR A 181 44.39 -58.33 -17.27
N GLN A 182 44.06 -59.26 -18.16
CA GLN A 182 44.66 -59.36 -19.50
C GLN A 182 43.75 -58.76 -20.56
N VAL A 183 44.18 -57.69 -21.24
CA VAL A 183 43.38 -57.10 -22.32
C VAL A 183 43.39 -58.02 -23.54
N ALA A 184 42.22 -58.49 -23.97
CA ALA A 184 42.08 -59.36 -25.14
C ALA A 184 42.24 -58.60 -26.46
N GLY A 185 41.85 -57.31 -26.48
CA GLY A 185 41.93 -56.43 -27.64
C GLY A 185 40.87 -55.32 -27.60
N VAL A 186 40.88 -54.48 -28.64
CA VAL A 186 39.77 -53.54 -28.93
C VAL A 186 38.60 -54.35 -29.50
N TYR A 187 37.38 -54.03 -29.07
CA TYR A 187 36.17 -54.71 -29.51
C TYR A 187 36.06 -54.80 -31.04
N ALA A 188 35.98 -56.02 -31.56
CA ALA A 188 35.81 -56.31 -32.99
C ALA A 188 35.08 -57.65 -33.17
N ALA A 189 34.38 -57.81 -34.29
CA ALA A 189 33.76 -59.08 -34.66
C ALA A 189 34.83 -60.19 -34.77
N GLY A 190 34.56 -61.36 -34.20
CA GLY A 190 35.47 -62.50 -34.23
C GLY A 190 36.56 -62.49 -33.15
N LEU A 191 36.65 -61.45 -32.31
CA LEU A 191 37.57 -61.42 -31.17
C LEU A 191 37.12 -62.43 -30.09
N GLU A 192 38.01 -63.37 -29.75
CA GLU A 192 37.74 -64.46 -28.80
C GLU A 192 38.22 -64.10 -27.38
N ILE A 193 37.30 -64.15 -26.42
CA ILE A 193 37.55 -64.01 -24.99
C ILE A 193 37.64 -65.42 -24.39
N LYS A 194 38.87 -65.83 -24.05
CA LYS A 194 39.16 -67.23 -23.68
C LYS A 194 38.83 -67.59 -22.24
N ASP A 195 38.97 -66.63 -21.33
CA ASP A 195 38.82 -66.84 -19.89
C ASP A 195 38.27 -65.59 -19.20
N TYR A 196 37.76 -65.75 -17.97
CA TYR A 196 37.16 -64.64 -17.19
C TYR A 196 38.15 -63.53 -16.74
N ASN A 197 39.46 -63.76 -16.85
CA ASN A 197 40.49 -62.75 -16.58
C ASN A 197 40.84 -61.90 -17.83
N ARG A 198 40.22 -62.21 -18.98
CA ARG A 198 40.41 -61.47 -20.22
C ARG A 198 39.32 -60.41 -20.35
N VAL A 199 39.74 -59.15 -20.52
CA VAL A 199 38.83 -58.00 -20.64
C VAL A 199 38.86 -57.43 -22.05
N VAL A 200 37.72 -56.93 -22.51
CA VAL A 200 37.59 -56.25 -23.81
C VAL A 200 37.39 -54.75 -23.59
N VAL A 201 37.93 -53.92 -24.48
CA VAL A 201 37.69 -52.47 -24.44
C VAL A 201 36.73 -52.07 -25.55
N VAL A 202 35.63 -51.44 -25.17
CA VAL A 202 34.58 -50.94 -26.08
C VAL A 202 34.44 -49.46 -25.81
N ASP A 203 34.70 -48.61 -26.81
CA ASP A 203 34.63 -47.15 -26.71
C ASP A 203 35.33 -46.54 -25.48
N GLY A 204 36.48 -47.10 -25.11
CA GLY A 204 37.28 -46.65 -23.96
C GLY A 204 36.84 -47.19 -22.59
N VAL A 205 35.76 -47.97 -22.51
CA VAL A 205 35.28 -48.63 -21.30
C VAL A 205 35.74 -50.09 -21.29
N VAL A 206 36.27 -50.56 -20.17
CA VAL A 206 36.76 -51.94 -20.02
C VAL A 206 35.63 -52.82 -19.52
N TYR A 207 35.38 -53.91 -20.22
CA TYR A 207 34.33 -54.88 -19.93
C TYR A 207 34.94 -56.23 -19.58
N LYS A 208 34.46 -56.82 -18.48
CA LYS A 208 34.81 -58.15 -18.00
C LYS A 208 33.64 -59.11 -18.18
N PRO A 209 33.86 -60.39 -18.57
CA PRO A 209 32.76 -61.33 -18.73
C PRO A 209 31.98 -61.54 -17.42
N LEU A 210 30.64 -61.60 -17.52
CA LEU A 210 29.79 -62.08 -16.44
C LEU A 210 30.09 -63.55 -16.15
N PRO A 211 29.97 -64.03 -14.89
CA PRO A 211 30.16 -65.45 -14.54
C PRO A 211 29.24 -66.42 -15.29
N THR A 212 28.13 -65.91 -15.85
CA THR A 212 27.13 -66.66 -16.61
C THR A 212 27.47 -66.78 -18.10
N THR A 213 28.52 -66.11 -18.57
CA THR A 213 28.90 -66.10 -19.98
C THR A 213 29.76 -67.31 -20.31
N PRO A 214 29.33 -68.19 -21.24
CA PRO A 214 30.13 -69.35 -21.63
C PRO A 214 31.48 -68.95 -22.20
N MET A 215 32.56 -69.59 -21.76
CA MET A 215 33.92 -69.37 -22.26
C MET A 215 34.41 -70.60 -23.06
N PRO A 216 35.11 -70.41 -24.19
CA PRO A 216 35.46 -69.12 -24.80
C PRO A 216 34.25 -68.43 -25.45
N TYR A 217 34.19 -67.10 -25.38
CA TYR A 217 33.16 -66.29 -26.03
C TYR A 217 33.73 -65.53 -27.23
N VAL A 218 33.15 -65.73 -28.42
CA VAL A 218 33.52 -64.98 -29.63
C VAL A 218 32.57 -63.81 -29.82
N LEU A 219 33.12 -62.60 -29.91
CA LEU A 219 32.34 -61.37 -30.07
C LEU A 219 31.67 -61.34 -31.44
N THR A 220 30.37 -61.02 -31.46
CA THR A 220 29.58 -60.89 -32.68
C THR A 220 29.89 -59.61 -33.45
N GLY A 221 30.50 -58.63 -32.78
CA GLY A 221 30.74 -57.29 -33.32
C GLY A 221 29.53 -56.36 -33.23
N THR A 222 28.44 -56.81 -32.60
CA THR A 222 27.26 -55.99 -32.29
C THR A 222 27.15 -55.73 -30.77
N PRO A 223 27.44 -54.51 -30.28
CA PRO A 223 27.51 -54.21 -28.84
C PRO A 223 26.23 -54.52 -28.06
N SER A 224 25.05 -54.29 -28.64
CA SER A 224 23.76 -54.60 -28.00
C SER A 224 23.52 -56.10 -27.77
N THR A 225 24.24 -56.96 -28.50
CA THR A 225 24.18 -58.42 -28.35
C THR A 225 25.27 -58.95 -27.42
N ASP A 226 26.47 -58.35 -27.48
CA ASP A 226 27.63 -58.80 -26.71
C ASP A 226 27.67 -58.21 -25.30
N LEU A 227 27.48 -56.89 -25.13
CA LEU A 227 27.65 -56.19 -23.85
C LEU A 227 26.77 -56.71 -22.69
N PRO A 228 25.54 -57.21 -22.89
CA PRO A 228 24.76 -57.82 -21.81
C PRO A 228 25.43 -59.04 -21.15
N LYS A 229 26.47 -59.62 -21.78
CA LYS A 229 27.25 -60.76 -21.26
C LYS A 229 28.51 -60.32 -20.50
N PHE A 230 28.71 -59.01 -20.35
CA PHE A 230 29.87 -58.42 -19.69
C PHE A 230 29.40 -57.32 -18.72
N TYR A 231 30.25 -56.96 -17.75
CA TYR A 231 30.05 -55.76 -16.93
C TYR A 231 31.25 -54.84 -17.06
N ALA A 232 31.01 -53.53 -17.09
CA ALA A 232 32.08 -52.56 -17.12
C ALA A 232 32.83 -52.53 -15.77
N ILE A 233 34.13 -52.25 -15.83
CA ILE A 233 35.03 -52.12 -14.66
C ILE A 233 35.88 -50.84 -14.77
N GLY A 234 36.38 -50.34 -13.64
CA GLY A 234 37.23 -49.14 -13.58
C GLY A 234 36.49 -47.81 -13.67
N ASP A 235 37.18 -46.75 -14.10
CA ASP A 235 36.65 -45.37 -14.18
C ASP A 235 35.36 -45.25 -15.01
N GLY A 236 35.28 -45.97 -16.13
CA GLY A 236 34.07 -45.98 -16.97
C GLY A 236 32.83 -46.52 -16.24
N GLN A 237 33.00 -47.55 -15.39
CA GLN A 237 31.92 -48.06 -14.56
C GLN A 237 31.55 -47.08 -13.45
N LEU A 238 32.56 -46.49 -12.78
CA LEU A 238 32.32 -45.49 -11.73
C LEU A 238 31.57 -44.27 -12.28
N LYS A 239 31.97 -43.73 -13.44
CA LYS A 239 31.27 -42.62 -14.11
C LYS A 239 29.84 -42.99 -14.47
N THR A 240 29.64 -44.20 -15.01
CA THR A 240 28.30 -44.71 -15.34
C THR A 240 27.43 -44.81 -14.09
N GLN A 241 27.98 -45.31 -12.98
CA GLN A 241 27.29 -45.44 -11.70
C GLN A 241 27.02 -44.08 -11.03
N MET A 242 27.96 -43.13 -11.08
CA MET A 242 27.80 -41.78 -10.54
C MET A 242 26.82 -40.92 -11.34
N ALA A 243 26.68 -41.18 -12.65
CA ALA A 243 25.73 -40.49 -13.51
C ALA A 243 24.28 -41.01 -13.39
N GLN A 244 24.07 -42.19 -12.76
CA GLN A 244 22.72 -42.67 -12.50
C GLN A 244 22.01 -41.79 -11.45
N PRO A 245 20.66 -41.80 -11.39
CA PRO A 245 19.91 -41.06 -10.36
C PRO A 245 20.31 -41.40 -8.91
N ASN A 246 20.84 -42.60 -8.67
CA ASN A 246 21.34 -43.03 -7.36
C ASN A 246 22.86 -42.83 -7.20
N GLY A 247 23.56 -42.17 -8.12
CA GLY A 247 25.01 -42.03 -8.09
C GLY A 247 25.53 -41.30 -6.85
N LEU A 248 24.74 -40.40 -6.29
CA LEU A 248 25.08 -39.71 -5.04
C LEU A 248 25.09 -40.64 -3.82
N SER A 249 24.42 -41.80 -3.89
CA SER A 249 24.48 -42.82 -2.84
C SER A 249 25.86 -43.50 -2.72
N LEU A 250 26.70 -43.34 -3.74
CA LEU A 250 28.09 -43.84 -3.75
C LEU A 250 29.04 -42.91 -3.00
N SER A 251 28.60 -41.69 -2.66
CA SER A 251 29.38 -40.72 -1.89
C SER A 251 29.01 -40.84 -0.41
N GLY A 252 29.95 -41.28 0.44
CA GLY A 252 29.73 -41.33 1.89
C GLY A 252 29.54 -39.93 2.49
N HIS A 253 28.72 -39.83 3.54
CA HIS A 253 28.56 -38.59 4.32
C HIS A 253 29.33 -38.69 5.63
N PHE A 254 30.03 -37.63 6.05
CA PHE A 254 30.93 -37.64 7.22
C PHE A 254 30.22 -38.00 8.54
N THR A 255 28.93 -37.70 8.66
CA THR A 255 28.12 -38.03 9.85
C THR A 255 27.50 -39.44 9.81
N GLY A 256 27.87 -40.28 8.84
CA GLY A 256 27.29 -41.60 8.59
C GLY A 256 26.26 -41.61 7.44
N GLY A 257 26.10 -42.75 6.78
CA GLY A 257 25.26 -42.89 5.58
C GLY A 257 25.92 -42.36 4.30
N ASN A 258 25.11 -41.95 3.33
CA ASN A 258 25.57 -41.40 2.04
C ASN A 258 24.98 -40.00 1.75
N ALA A 259 25.57 -39.29 0.80
CA ALA A 259 25.20 -37.92 0.45
C ALA A 259 23.77 -37.81 -0.10
N ALA A 260 23.22 -38.87 -0.70
CA ALA A 260 21.81 -38.90 -1.08
C ALA A 260 20.88 -38.89 0.14
N GLN A 261 21.24 -39.58 1.23
CA GLN A 261 20.49 -39.55 2.50
C GLN A 261 20.61 -38.21 3.23
N ALA A 262 21.64 -37.41 2.93
CA ALA A 262 21.85 -36.09 3.52
C ALA A 262 21.05 -34.96 2.84
N LEU A 263 20.57 -35.17 1.60
CA LEU A 263 19.68 -34.22 0.92
C LEU A 263 18.25 -34.38 1.43
N THR A 264 17.78 -33.39 2.19
CA THR A 264 16.46 -33.42 2.85
C THR A 264 15.39 -32.60 2.14
N TYR A 265 15.67 -32.11 0.93
CA TYR A 265 14.77 -31.28 0.14
C TYR A 265 14.82 -31.66 -1.34
N VAL A 266 13.77 -31.28 -2.07
CA VAL A 266 13.72 -31.36 -3.54
C VAL A 266 13.55 -29.98 -4.15
N THR A 267 13.95 -29.82 -5.40
CA THR A 267 13.81 -28.55 -6.12
C THR A 267 13.06 -28.74 -7.43
N PRO A 268 12.30 -27.74 -7.92
CA PRO A 268 11.66 -27.80 -9.23
C PRO A 268 12.62 -28.08 -10.39
N GLU A 269 13.89 -27.70 -10.28
CA GLU A 269 14.91 -27.91 -11.31
C GLU A 269 15.21 -29.40 -11.55
N LEU A 270 15.10 -30.24 -10.51
CA LEU A 270 15.19 -31.70 -10.65
C LEU A 270 14.12 -32.25 -11.61
N PHE A 271 13.01 -31.53 -11.74
CA PHE A 271 11.88 -31.87 -12.59
C PHE A 271 11.81 -31.02 -13.88
N GLY A 272 12.87 -30.26 -14.18
CA GLY A 272 13.03 -29.56 -15.45
C GLY A 272 12.60 -28.10 -15.47
N ALA A 273 12.36 -27.46 -14.31
CA ALA A 273 12.09 -26.01 -14.26
C ALA A 273 13.24 -25.21 -14.90
N GLY A 274 12.89 -24.11 -15.58
CA GLY A 274 13.79 -23.22 -16.32
C GLY A 274 14.09 -23.63 -17.76
N LYS A 275 13.58 -24.77 -18.23
CA LYS A 275 13.90 -25.30 -19.59
C LYS A 275 12.84 -24.99 -20.66
N THR A 276 11.58 -24.90 -20.27
CA THR A 276 10.41 -24.89 -21.18
C THR A 276 9.69 -23.55 -21.26
N GLY A 277 10.10 -22.57 -20.45
CA GLY A 277 9.45 -21.25 -20.36
C GLY A 277 8.16 -21.22 -19.53
N ASP A 278 7.50 -22.36 -19.36
CA ASP A 278 6.44 -22.64 -18.39
C ASP A 278 6.90 -23.74 -17.43
N ASP A 279 6.95 -23.41 -16.14
CA ASP A 279 7.50 -24.24 -15.07
C ASP A 279 6.42 -24.96 -14.25
N THR A 280 5.14 -24.79 -14.60
CA THR A 280 4.01 -25.32 -13.82
C THR A 280 4.15 -26.81 -13.54
N GLY A 281 4.43 -27.60 -14.59
CA GLY A 281 4.56 -29.06 -14.46
C GLY A 281 5.77 -29.47 -13.62
N ALA A 282 6.89 -28.76 -13.74
CA ALA A 282 8.10 -29.07 -12.99
C ALA A 282 7.93 -28.79 -11.49
N ILE A 283 7.30 -27.66 -11.14
CA ILE A 283 6.99 -27.33 -9.74
C ILE A 283 5.97 -28.31 -9.15
N GLN A 284 4.91 -28.62 -9.91
CA GLN A 284 3.89 -29.57 -9.46
C GLN A 284 4.50 -30.95 -9.19
N ASN A 285 5.33 -31.45 -10.11
CA ASN A 285 6.01 -32.73 -9.94
C ASN A 285 6.94 -32.73 -8.72
N ALA A 286 7.60 -31.61 -8.41
CA ALA A 286 8.42 -31.49 -7.20
C ALA A 286 7.59 -31.56 -5.91
N ILE A 287 6.44 -30.89 -5.87
CA ILE A 287 5.50 -30.93 -4.74
C ILE A 287 4.95 -32.34 -4.56
N ASP A 288 4.44 -32.95 -5.63
CA ASP A 288 3.86 -34.29 -5.60
C ASP A 288 4.91 -35.34 -5.19
N PHE A 289 6.12 -35.25 -5.72
CA PHE A 289 7.22 -36.14 -5.35
C PHE A 289 7.59 -35.99 -3.87
N ALA A 290 7.66 -34.75 -3.35
CA ALA A 290 7.97 -34.53 -1.95
C ALA A 290 6.92 -35.16 -1.03
N ILE A 291 5.63 -34.95 -1.32
CA ILE A 291 4.53 -35.50 -0.55
C ILE A 291 4.52 -37.04 -0.62
N ALA A 292 4.64 -37.62 -1.82
CA ALA A 292 4.64 -39.06 -2.01
C ALA A 292 5.80 -39.77 -1.31
N ASN A 293 6.97 -39.13 -1.24
CA ASN A 293 8.18 -39.69 -0.64
C ASN A 293 8.44 -39.21 0.79
N LYS A 294 7.49 -38.47 1.40
CA LYS A 294 7.61 -37.91 2.76
C LYS A 294 8.85 -37.03 2.95
N ILE A 295 9.22 -36.29 1.92
CA ILE A 295 10.27 -35.28 1.96
C ILE A 295 9.66 -33.99 2.48
N SER A 296 10.22 -33.46 3.56
CA SER A 296 9.63 -32.33 4.28
C SER A 296 9.54 -31.02 3.49
N THR A 297 10.46 -30.81 2.53
CA THR A 297 10.72 -29.49 1.96
C THR A 297 10.91 -29.51 0.44
N VAL A 298 10.22 -28.60 -0.24
CA VAL A 298 10.47 -28.20 -1.62
C VAL A 298 11.09 -26.80 -1.61
N VAL A 299 12.21 -26.61 -2.30
CA VAL A 299 12.90 -25.31 -2.40
C VAL A 299 13.12 -24.96 -3.87
N GLY A 300 12.50 -23.88 -4.32
CA GLY A 300 12.73 -23.27 -5.62
C GLY A 300 13.36 -21.89 -5.50
N CYS A 301 14.56 -21.72 -6.06
CA CYS A 301 15.36 -20.49 -5.93
C CYS A 301 15.34 -19.60 -7.18
N ASN A 302 14.50 -19.89 -8.17
CA ASN A 302 14.45 -19.16 -9.43
C ASN A 302 13.15 -18.35 -9.59
N SER A 303 13.08 -17.57 -10.68
CA SER A 303 11.84 -16.97 -11.15
C SER A 303 11.11 -17.96 -12.03
N TYR A 304 9.93 -18.41 -11.59
CA TYR A 304 9.14 -19.41 -12.31
C TYR A 304 7.93 -18.79 -12.98
N ASN A 305 7.72 -19.14 -14.24
CA ASN A 305 6.51 -18.78 -14.98
C ASN A 305 5.49 -19.92 -14.86
N ILE A 306 4.23 -19.60 -14.59
CA ILE A 306 3.18 -20.62 -14.54
C ILE A 306 2.00 -20.27 -15.44
N SER A 307 1.44 -21.29 -16.09
CA SER A 307 0.24 -21.21 -16.93
C SER A 307 -0.99 -21.84 -16.27
N ASN A 308 -0.80 -22.61 -15.20
CA ASN A 308 -1.90 -23.23 -14.45
C ASN A 308 -1.67 -23.15 -12.92
N PRO A 309 -2.74 -23.25 -12.11
CA PRO A 309 -2.63 -23.30 -10.66
C PRO A 309 -1.73 -24.44 -10.18
N LEU A 310 -0.86 -24.15 -9.22
CA LEU A 310 -0.14 -25.17 -8.46
C LEU A 310 -1.07 -25.75 -7.38
N LEU A 311 -0.97 -27.04 -7.13
CA LEU A 311 -1.81 -27.77 -6.19
C LEU A 311 -0.97 -28.34 -5.06
N ILE A 312 -1.34 -27.99 -3.82
CA ILE A 312 -0.82 -28.61 -2.60
C ILE A 312 -1.98 -29.40 -1.97
N ALA A 313 -1.97 -30.71 -2.19
CA ALA A 313 -2.98 -31.66 -1.73
C ALA A 313 -2.33 -32.96 -1.25
N GLY A 314 -2.99 -33.76 -0.42
CA GLY A 314 -2.49 -35.08 0.01
C GLY A 314 -1.41 -35.06 1.11
N ALA A 315 -0.98 -33.90 1.60
CA ALA A 315 0.03 -33.83 2.67
C ALA A 315 -0.53 -34.18 4.07
N GLY A 316 -1.87 -34.21 4.22
CA GLY A 316 -2.54 -34.55 5.48
C GLY A 316 -2.07 -33.69 6.66
N VAL A 317 -1.80 -34.34 7.80
CA VAL A 317 -1.26 -33.69 9.02
C VAL A 317 0.28 -33.69 9.07
N GLN A 318 0.94 -34.49 8.22
CA GLN A 318 2.40 -34.49 8.13
C GLN A 318 2.89 -33.16 7.58
N GLY A 319 2.10 -32.57 6.69
CA GLY A 319 2.36 -31.26 6.12
C GLY A 319 3.47 -31.30 5.08
N VAL A 320 3.76 -30.13 4.52
CA VAL A 320 4.86 -29.92 3.58
C VAL A 320 5.30 -28.46 3.67
N ASN A 321 6.60 -28.22 3.57
CA ASN A 321 7.17 -26.89 3.41
C ASN A 321 7.47 -26.65 1.94
N VAL A 322 6.82 -25.66 1.33
CA VAL A 322 7.05 -25.27 -0.06
C VAL A 322 7.57 -23.85 -0.05
N ARG A 323 8.85 -23.67 -0.41
CA ARG A 323 9.49 -22.36 -0.53
C ARG A 323 9.83 -22.08 -1.99
N LEU A 324 9.30 -20.99 -2.54
CA LEU A 324 9.51 -20.57 -3.93
C LEU A 324 9.94 -19.10 -3.96
N MET A 325 10.99 -18.77 -4.70
CA MET A 325 11.50 -17.40 -4.78
C MET A 325 10.53 -16.49 -5.56
N GLN A 326 10.24 -16.76 -6.84
CA GLN A 326 9.24 -15.97 -7.57
C GLN A 326 8.26 -16.83 -8.35
N LEU A 327 6.97 -16.50 -8.26
CA LEU A 327 5.92 -17.03 -9.12
C LEU A 327 5.35 -15.91 -9.98
N LYS A 328 5.39 -16.08 -11.30
CA LYS A 328 4.86 -15.14 -12.28
C LYS A 328 3.79 -15.81 -13.13
N VAL A 329 2.59 -15.26 -13.06
CA VAL A 329 1.45 -15.72 -13.83
C VAL A 329 1.60 -15.28 -15.29
N MET A 330 1.59 -16.24 -16.21
CA MET A 330 1.72 -15.96 -17.65
C MET A 330 0.44 -15.33 -18.23
N ASP A 331 0.56 -14.65 -19.38
CA ASP A 331 -0.61 -14.18 -20.13
C ASP A 331 -1.52 -15.33 -20.60
N THR A 332 -0.93 -16.50 -20.81
CA THR A 332 -1.62 -17.76 -21.15
C THR A 332 -2.19 -18.48 -19.92
N PHE A 333 -2.16 -17.88 -18.73
CA PHE A 333 -2.72 -18.49 -17.53
C PHE A 333 -4.21 -18.77 -17.73
N ILE A 334 -4.65 -19.93 -17.23
CA ILE A 334 -6.01 -20.43 -17.38
C ILE A 334 -7.05 -19.33 -17.07
N SER A 335 -8.03 -19.17 -17.95
CA SER A 335 -9.17 -18.28 -17.73
C SER A 335 -10.30 -19.03 -17.01
N PRO A 336 -11.12 -18.33 -16.20
CA PRO A 336 -12.32 -18.90 -15.63
C PRO A 336 -13.29 -19.33 -16.73
N LYS A 337 -14.13 -20.31 -16.40
CA LYS A 337 -15.16 -20.82 -17.29
C LYS A 337 -16.51 -20.83 -16.59
N ASP A 338 -17.56 -20.51 -17.34
CA ASP A 338 -18.93 -20.63 -16.90
C ASP A 338 -19.32 -22.11 -16.70
N LYS A 339 -20.53 -22.35 -16.20
CA LYS A 339 -21.09 -23.71 -15.99
C LYS A 339 -21.18 -24.56 -17.27
N ASN A 340 -21.12 -23.94 -18.45
CA ASN A 340 -21.17 -24.60 -19.76
C ASN A 340 -19.77 -24.75 -20.38
N GLY A 341 -18.70 -24.36 -19.67
CA GLY A 341 -17.32 -24.46 -20.13
C GLY A 341 -16.86 -23.30 -21.02
N LYS A 342 -17.66 -22.25 -21.19
CA LYS A 342 -17.28 -21.05 -21.97
C LYS A 342 -16.37 -20.16 -21.13
N VAL A 343 -15.31 -19.64 -21.76
CA VAL A 343 -14.38 -18.70 -21.12
C VAL A 343 -15.11 -17.42 -20.70
N GLU A 344 -14.89 -17.00 -19.46
CA GLU A 344 -15.39 -15.75 -18.88
C GLU A 344 -14.24 -14.74 -18.69
N ASP A 345 -14.62 -13.47 -18.61
CA ASP A 345 -13.70 -12.41 -18.20
C ASP A 345 -13.30 -12.58 -16.74
N ILE A 346 -12.06 -12.20 -16.44
CA ILE A 346 -11.52 -12.28 -15.09
C ILE A 346 -12.08 -11.12 -14.26
N GLY A 347 -12.71 -11.48 -13.14
CA GLY A 347 -13.26 -10.55 -12.18
C GLY A 347 -12.97 -10.98 -10.75
N LEU A 348 -13.49 -10.18 -9.81
CA LEU A 348 -13.23 -10.33 -8.38
C LEU A 348 -13.62 -11.71 -7.83
N TRP A 349 -14.62 -12.38 -8.42
CA TRP A 349 -15.21 -13.61 -7.88
C TRP A 349 -14.82 -14.90 -8.61
N ASN A 350 -14.28 -14.81 -9.82
CA ASN A 350 -14.01 -15.98 -10.67
C ASN A 350 -12.53 -16.19 -10.99
N ALA A 351 -11.63 -15.27 -10.60
CA ALA A 351 -10.20 -15.42 -10.84
C ALA A 351 -9.64 -16.78 -10.34
N PRO A 352 -8.91 -17.52 -11.19
CA PRO A 352 -8.25 -18.74 -10.75
C PRO A 352 -7.03 -18.41 -9.87
N PRO A 353 -6.74 -19.21 -8.84
CA PRO A 353 -5.61 -18.98 -7.95
C PRO A 353 -4.28 -19.48 -8.52
N THR A 354 -3.19 -18.81 -8.18
CA THR A 354 -1.81 -19.21 -8.49
C THR A 354 -1.46 -20.49 -7.73
N VAL A 355 -1.84 -20.58 -6.45
CA VAL A 355 -1.67 -21.78 -5.61
C VAL A 355 -2.99 -22.16 -4.94
N ARG A 356 -3.32 -23.45 -5.02
CA ARG A 356 -4.49 -24.07 -4.37
C ARG A 356 -4.03 -25.00 -3.28
N ILE A 357 -4.59 -24.84 -2.09
CA ILE A 357 -4.23 -25.66 -0.93
C ILE A 357 -5.49 -26.29 -0.34
N GLY A 358 -5.43 -27.59 -0.08
CA GLY A 358 -6.51 -28.34 0.52
C GLY A 358 -6.61 -29.76 -0.03
N ASP A 359 -7.59 -30.50 0.46
CA ASP A 359 -7.82 -31.89 0.06
C ASP A 359 -9.31 -32.18 0.05
N ASN A 360 -9.77 -33.09 -0.81
CA ASN A 360 -11.15 -33.53 -0.82
C ASN A 360 -11.44 -34.60 0.23
N ALA A 361 -10.41 -35.22 0.82
CA ALA A 361 -10.57 -36.30 1.79
C ALA A 361 -10.61 -35.81 3.26
N SER A 362 -9.80 -34.82 3.62
CA SER A 362 -9.66 -34.35 5.01
C SER A 362 -9.04 -32.96 5.09
N ASN A 363 -9.21 -32.26 6.23
CA ASN A 363 -8.55 -30.97 6.45
C ASN A 363 -7.04 -31.18 6.59
N MET A 364 -6.24 -30.40 5.86
CA MET A 364 -4.78 -30.45 5.94
C MET A 364 -4.27 -29.60 7.10
N ALA A 365 -3.15 -30.00 7.70
CA ALA A 365 -2.49 -29.23 8.76
C ALA A 365 -0.97 -29.21 8.55
N ASN A 366 -0.28 -28.31 9.27
CA ASN A 366 1.18 -28.17 9.20
C ASN A 366 1.70 -27.82 7.80
N ILE A 367 0.91 -27.08 7.01
CA ILE A 367 1.35 -26.56 5.71
C ILE A 367 2.15 -25.29 5.94
N ASN A 368 3.33 -25.21 5.32
CA ASN A 368 4.13 -24.01 5.28
C ASN A 368 4.37 -23.63 3.82
N LEU A 369 3.70 -22.59 3.34
CA LEU A 369 3.94 -22.02 2.01
C LEU A 369 4.71 -20.72 2.17
N HIS A 370 5.82 -20.59 1.48
CA HIS A 370 6.64 -19.39 1.47
C HIS A 370 6.94 -18.97 0.04
N ILE A 371 6.38 -17.84 -0.39
CA ILE A 371 6.64 -17.25 -1.70
C ILE A 371 7.26 -15.87 -1.50
N ASP A 372 8.50 -15.65 -1.95
CA ASP A 372 9.16 -14.35 -1.73
C ASP A 372 8.50 -13.26 -2.59
N TYR A 373 8.11 -13.59 -3.84
CA TYR A 373 7.47 -12.68 -4.78
C TYR A 373 6.39 -13.39 -5.60
N ILE A 374 5.20 -12.79 -5.68
CA ILE A 374 4.11 -13.25 -6.55
C ILE A 374 3.60 -12.10 -7.43
N ASP A 375 3.50 -12.38 -8.72
CA ASP A 375 2.85 -11.51 -9.71
C ASP A 375 1.64 -12.23 -10.29
N GLY A 376 0.45 -11.78 -9.91
CA GLY A 376 -0.81 -12.34 -10.39
C GLY A 376 -1.18 -11.92 -11.82
N ASN A 377 -0.42 -11.02 -12.44
CA ASN A 377 -0.58 -10.51 -13.80
C ASN A 377 -2.00 -9.97 -14.11
N ASN A 378 -2.73 -9.49 -13.10
CA ASN A 378 -4.15 -9.11 -13.16
C ASN A 378 -5.06 -10.24 -13.69
N ARG A 379 -4.64 -11.49 -13.53
CA ARG A 379 -5.35 -12.69 -14.01
C ARG A 379 -5.69 -13.67 -12.90
N ALA A 380 -4.87 -13.74 -11.86
CA ALA A 380 -4.98 -14.75 -10.83
C ALA A 380 -5.18 -14.19 -9.42
N ASP A 381 -5.84 -14.97 -8.58
CA ASP A 381 -5.65 -14.86 -7.14
C ASP A 381 -4.25 -15.39 -6.77
N GLY A 382 -3.71 -15.00 -5.62
CA GLY A 382 -2.46 -15.56 -5.11
C GLY A 382 -2.69 -16.97 -4.56
N VAL A 383 -3.22 -17.07 -3.35
CA VAL A 383 -3.47 -18.36 -2.69
C VAL A 383 -4.96 -18.52 -2.39
N ALA A 384 -5.52 -19.70 -2.68
CA ALA A 384 -6.89 -20.04 -2.31
C ALA A 384 -7.01 -21.44 -1.72
N ASN A 385 -8.00 -21.61 -0.83
CA ASN A 385 -8.37 -22.93 -0.32
C ASN A 385 -9.36 -23.67 -1.24
N PHE A 386 -9.41 -24.99 -1.13
CA PHE A 386 -10.43 -25.83 -1.75
C PHE A 386 -10.66 -27.11 -0.95
N GLY A 387 -11.73 -27.86 -1.25
CA GLY A 387 -12.01 -29.11 -0.54
C GLY A 387 -12.17 -28.84 0.95
N PHE A 388 -11.72 -29.71 1.84
CA PHE A 388 -11.68 -29.47 3.28
C PHE A 388 -10.69 -28.36 3.69
N GLY A 389 -9.88 -27.82 2.78
CA GLY A 389 -8.94 -26.73 3.03
C GLY A 389 -7.81 -27.10 4.00
N TYR A 390 -7.35 -26.11 4.77
CA TYR A 390 -6.23 -26.27 5.68
C TYR A 390 -6.40 -25.45 6.97
N SER A 391 -5.82 -25.94 8.06
CA SER A 391 -5.78 -25.29 9.39
C SER A 391 -4.38 -25.40 9.98
N LEU A 392 -4.09 -24.70 11.10
CA LEU A 392 -2.83 -24.85 11.84
C LEU A 392 -1.58 -24.76 10.94
N SER A 393 -1.60 -23.79 10.04
CA SER A 393 -0.67 -23.67 8.92
C SER A 393 -0.17 -22.23 8.80
N HIS A 394 0.92 -22.05 8.05
CA HIS A 394 1.55 -20.77 7.80
C HIS A 394 1.67 -20.51 6.31
N ILE A 395 1.13 -19.37 5.86
CA ILE A 395 1.25 -18.89 4.49
C ILE A 395 2.02 -17.56 4.53
N HIS A 396 3.19 -17.53 3.91
CA HIS A 396 4.01 -16.35 3.72
C HIS A 396 4.02 -15.94 2.26
N ILE A 397 3.67 -14.68 1.99
CA ILE A 397 3.82 -14.04 0.68
C ILE A 397 4.60 -12.75 0.93
N GLY A 398 5.87 -12.73 0.55
CA GLY A 398 6.77 -11.60 0.80
C GLY A 398 6.29 -10.34 0.09
N TYR A 399 6.33 -10.35 -1.23
CA TYR A 399 5.87 -9.27 -2.10
C TYR A 399 4.75 -9.76 -3.01
N ALA A 400 3.61 -9.07 -3.04
CA ALA A 400 2.47 -9.43 -3.89
C ALA A 400 2.02 -8.25 -4.76
N VAL A 401 1.91 -8.48 -6.07
CA VAL A 401 1.51 -7.47 -7.05
C VAL A 401 0.60 -8.05 -8.12
N ASN A 402 -0.29 -7.19 -8.65
CA ASN A 402 -1.22 -7.53 -9.72
C ASN A 402 -2.08 -8.78 -9.44
N CYS A 403 -2.24 -9.22 -8.19
CA CYS A 403 -3.20 -10.25 -7.85
C CYS A 403 -4.61 -9.66 -7.89
N ILE A 404 -5.59 -10.47 -8.27
CA ILE A 404 -7.00 -10.13 -8.05
C ILE A 404 -7.25 -10.14 -6.54
N LYS A 405 -6.99 -11.26 -5.87
CA LYS A 405 -6.92 -11.35 -4.40
C LYS A 405 -5.59 -11.98 -4.03
N VAL A 406 -4.78 -11.40 -3.15
CA VAL A 406 -3.53 -12.05 -2.71
C VAL A 406 -3.86 -13.34 -1.95
N VAL A 407 -4.85 -13.27 -1.06
CA VAL A 407 -5.41 -14.43 -0.37
C VAL A 407 -6.93 -14.46 -0.54
N ALA A 408 -7.45 -15.61 -0.92
CA ALA A 408 -8.88 -15.84 -1.13
C ALA A 408 -9.38 -17.05 -0.33
N SER A 409 -10.51 -16.90 0.36
CA SER A 409 -11.24 -18.03 0.94
C SER A 409 -12.67 -18.16 0.40
N GLY A 410 -13.51 -18.98 1.03
CA GLY A 410 -14.90 -19.21 0.61
C GLY A 410 -15.16 -20.48 -0.21
N LYS A 411 -14.13 -21.28 -0.52
CA LYS A 411 -14.26 -22.55 -1.27
C LYS A 411 -13.91 -23.81 -0.48
N HIS A 412 -13.74 -23.69 0.84
CA HIS A 412 -13.49 -24.83 1.74
C HIS A 412 -14.79 -25.48 2.21
N LEU A 413 -14.78 -26.77 2.53
CA LEU A 413 -15.93 -27.57 2.92
C LEU A 413 -15.93 -27.90 4.43
N TRP A 414 -14.88 -27.49 5.13
CA TRP A 414 -14.61 -27.80 6.54
C TRP A 414 -13.89 -26.62 7.21
N PRO A 415 -14.02 -26.41 8.53
CA PRO A 415 -13.35 -25.31 9.23
C PRO A 415 -11.88 -25.12 8.82
N ASN A 416 -11.51 -23.87 8.53
CA ASN A 416 -10.15 -23.45 8.22
C ASN A 416 -9.71 -22.48 9.32
N ALA A 417 -9.13 -23.04 10.39
CA ALA A 417 -8.94 -22.34 11.65
C ALA A 417 -7.45 -22.12 11.99
N SER A 418 -7.18 -21.07 12.75
CA SER A 418 -5.86 -20.83 13.36
C SER A 418 -4.71 -20.79 12.35
N ILE A 419 -4.91 -20.09 11.23
CA ILE A 419 -3.93 -19.94 10.16
C ILE A 419 -3.14 -18.66 10.39
N ARG A 420 -1.82 -18.72 10.17
CA ARG A 420 -0.96 -17.54 10.17
C ARG A 420 -0.68 -17.09 8.75
N PHE A 421 -0.99 -15.84 8.43
CA PHE A 421 -0.59 -15.17 7.21
C PHE A 421 0.47 -14.14 7.54
N THR A 422 1.55 -14.13 6.77
CA THR A 422 2.63 -13.14 6.91
C THR A 422 3.08 -12.63 5.56
N GLY A 423 3.65 -11.43 5.53
CA GLY A 423 4.16 -10.82 4.31
C GLY A 423 4.85 -9.50 4.57
N PHE A 424 5.54 -8.98 3.56
CA PHE A 424 6.27 -7.72 3.66
C PHE A 424 5.53 -6.59 2.97
N TYR A 425 5.20 -6.74 1.68
CA TYR A 425 4.56 -5.65 0.93
C TYR A 425 3.58 -6.14 -0.12
N TRP A 426 2.29 -5.85 0.08
CA TRP A 426 1.22 -6.24 -0.84
C TRP A 426 0.63 -4.99 -1.49
N VAL A 427 0.96 -4.77 -2.76
CA VAL A 427 0.73 -3.51 -3.46
C VAL A 427 0.15 -3.66 -4.86
N ASN A 428 -0.71 -2.73 -5.27
CA ASN A 428 -1.32 -2.70 -6.61
C ASN A 428 -2.11 -3.98 -6.97
N ASN A 429 -2.67 -4.66 -5.97
CA ASN A 429 -3.62 -5.75 -6.18
C ASN A 429 -5.04 -5.18 -6.30
N TRP A 430 -6.03 -5.98 -6.67
CA TRP A 430 -7.42 -5.50 -6.54
C TRP A 430 -7.82 -5.46 -5.06
N ILE A 431 -7.49 -6.50 -4.31
CA ILE A 431 -7.62 -6.53 -2.85
C ILE A 431 -6.52 -7.42 -2.25
N GLY A 432 -6.05 -7.09 -1.06
CA GLY A 432 -5.07 -7.91 -0.34
C GLY A 432 -5.67 -9.26 0.04
N MET A 433 -6.66 -9.27 0.93
CA MET A 433 -7.26 -10.50 1.43
C MET A 433 -8.78 -10.43 1.46
N VAL A 434 -9.44 -11.50 1.00
CA VAL A 434 -10.88 -11.72 1.19
C VAL A 434 -11.08 -12.94 2.08
N VAL A 435 -11.70 -12.73 3.22
CA VAL A 435 -11.99 -13.73 4.24
C VAL A 435 -13.48 -14.00 4.26
N GLU A 436 -13.84 -15.19 3.84
CA GLU A 436 -15.22 -15.65 3.69
C GLU A 436 -15.36 -17.14 4.04
N ASN A 437 -16.50 -17.48 4.64
CA ASN A 437 -16.97 -18.86 4.81
C ASN A 437 -17.42 -19.43 3.47
N SER A 438 -17.36 -20.75 3.29
CA SER A 438 -18.04 -21.32 2.12
C SER A 438 -19.55 -21.41 2.34
N THR A 439 -20.30 -21.36 1.24
CA THR A 439 -21.74 -21.63 1.23
C THR A 439 -22.05 -23.13 1.17
N SER A 440 -21.03 -23.98 1.09
CA SER A 440 -21.15 -25.44 0.94
C SER A 440 -20.21 -26.18 1.89
N GLY A 441 -20.60 -27.38 2.34
CA GLY A 441 -19.82 -28.21 3.26
C GLY A 441 -20.44 -28.31 4.65
N THR A 442 -19.68 -28.86 5.60
CA THR A 442 -20.12 -29.08 6.98
C THR A 442 -19.44 -28.06 7.88
N SER A 443 -20.19 -27.02 8.26
CA SER A 443 -19.70 -25.89 9.05
C SER A 443 -18.39 -25.27 8.50
N PRO A 444 -18.34 -24.87 7.21
CA PRO A 444 -17.15 -24.31 6.56
C PRO A 444 -16.85 -22.89 7.08
N ILE A 445 -16.36 -22.82 8.32
CA ILE A 445 -16.08 -21.56 9.01
C ILE A 445 -14.61 -21.20 8.92
N VAL A 446 -14.34 -19.91 8.77
CA VAL A 446 -13.02 -19.31 8.97
C VAL A 446 -12.99 -18.63 10.33
N GLU A 447 -12.04 -19.03 11.16
CA GLU A 447 -11.90 -18.52 12.53
C GLU A 447 -10.45 -18.46 13.04
N GLY A 448 -10.15 -17.49 13.89
CA GLY A 448 -8.87 -17.40 14.61
C GLY A 448 -7.65 -17.15 13.72
N TRP A 449 -7.84 -16.53 12.55
CA TRP A 449 -6.72 -16.21 11.64
C TRP A 449 -5.83 -15.11 12.23
N LYS A 450 -4.52 -15.25 12.02
CA LYS A 450 -3.49 -14.28 12.42
C LYS A 450 -2.92 -13.66 11.15
N ILE A 451 -3.24 -12.42 10.88
CA ILE A 451 -2.86 -11.70 9.66
C ILE A 451 -1.81 -10.66 10.06
N GLU A 452 -0.56 -10.89 9.68
CA GLU A 452 0.59 -10.08 10.09
C GLU A 452 1.40 -9.66 8.85
N ILE A 453 0.96 -8.62 8.16
CA ILE A 453 1.60 -8.15 6.91
C ILE A 453 2.25 -6.80 7.19
N CYS A 454 3.55 -6.63 6.92
CA CYS A 454 4.23 -5.37 7.26
C CYS A 454 3.53 -4.16 6.64
N PHE A 455 3.23 -4.19 5.34
CA PHE A 455 2.46 -3.12 4.70
C PHE A 455 1.55 -3.60 3.57
N MET A 456 0.25 -3.28 3.62
CA MET A 456 -0.68 -3.42 2.50
C MET A 456 -1.00 -2.03 1.93
N ALA A 457 -0.66 -1.78 0.67
CA ALA A 457 -0.82 -0.45 0.09
C ALA A 457 -1.45 -0.43 -1.30
N ALA A 458 -2.16 0.64 -1.63
CA ALA A 458 -2.62 0.92 -2.99
C ALA A 458 -3.42 -0.21 -3.66
N ASN A 459 -4.08 -1.07 -2.87
CA ASN A 459 -4.97 -2.09 -3.40
C ASN A 459 -6.32 -1.44 -3.76
N ARG A 460 -6.87 -1.76 -4.93
CA ARG A 460 -8.00 -1.03 -5.54
C ARG A 460 -9.24 -0.92 -4.63
N TYR A 461 -9.65 -2.05 -4.06
CA TYR A 461 -10.91 -2.24 -3.33
C TYR A 461 -10.70 -2.51 -1.83
N GLY A 462 -9.51 -2.23 -1.30
CA GLY A 462 -9.20 -2.39 0.13
C GLY A 462 -8.00 -3.30 0.38
N GLY A 463 -7.48 -3.27 1.60
CA GLY A 463 -6.43 -4.18 2.04
C GLY A 463 -7.02 -5.53 2.48
N ILE A 464 -7.96 -5.51 3.41
CA ILE A 464 -8.59 -6.72 3.96
C ILE A 464 -10.11 -6.56 3.94
N TRP A 465 -10.82 -7.59 3.47
CA TRP A 465 -12.27 -7.69 3.55
C TRP A 465 -12.69 -8.94 4.31
N MET A 466 -13.35 -8.70 5.44
CA MET A 466 -13.98 -9.72 6.27
C MET A 466 -15.45 -9.85 5.87
N CYS A 467 -15.78 -10.83 5.04
CA CYS A 467 -17.13 -11.07 4.50
C CYS A 467 -17.95 -11.94 5.47
N LYS A 468 -18.48 -11.35 6.53
CA LYS A 468 -19.32 -12.01 7.56
C LYS A 468 -18.64 -13.27 8.15
N SER A 469 -17.32 -13.21 8.24
CA SER A 469 -16.43 -14.35 8.49
C SER A 469 -15.10 -13.86 9.06
N GLY A 470 -14.25 -14.76 9.55
CA GLY A 470 -13.00 -14.40 10.21
C GLY A 470 -13.19 -14.00 11.66
N HIS A 471 -14.22 -14.52 12.33
CA HIS A 471 -14.44 -14.30 13.76
C HIS A 471 -13.15 -14.65 14.54
N TYR A 472 -12.83 -13.84 15.55
CA TYR A 472 -11.62 -13.98 16.37
C TYR A 472 -10.30 -13.76 15.61
N ALA A 473 -10.32 -13.14 14.42
CA ALA A 473 -9.10 -12.79 13.72
C ALA A 473 -8.26 -11.74 14.49
N GLN A 474 -6.95 -11.81 14.27
CA GLN A 474 -5.98 -10.85 14.75
C GLN A 474 -5.31 -10.20 13.54
N ILE A 475 -5.44 -8.89 13.40
CA ILE A 475 -4.89 -8.13 12.28
C ILE A 475 -3.78 -7.22 12.81
N ARG A 476 -2.59 -7.33 12.23
CA ARG A 476 -1.43 -6.50 12.53
C ARG A 476 -0.69 -6.10 11.27
N GLY A 477 0.03 -4.98 11.38
CA GLY A 477 0.78 -4.39 10.28
C GLY A 477 0.39 -2.96 10.01
N ASP A 478 0.74 -2.48 8.83
CA ASP A 478 0.32 -1.19 8.33
C ASP A 478 -0.58 -1.36 7.10
N LEU A 479 -1.60 -0.52 6.99
CA LEU A 479 -2.46 -0.44 5.82
C LEU A 479 -2.67 1.03 5.48
N ASP A 480 -2.44 1.39 4.21
CA ASP A 480 -2.67 2.75 3.73
C ASP A 480 -2.94 2.75 2.22
N PHE A 481 -3.49 3.85 1.69
CA PHE A 481 -3.72 4.05 0.26
C PHE A 481 -4.66 3.04 -0.41
N ASN A 482 -5.32 2.16 0.34
CA ASN A 482 -6.22 1.16 -0.23
C ASN A 482 -7.62 1.73 -0.48
N GLY A 483 -8.42 1.03 -1.28
CA GLY A 483 -9.84 1.34 -1.46
C GLY A 483 -10.13 2.57 -2.33
N ARG A 484 -9.13 3.08 -3.06
CA ARG A 484 -9.26 4.26 -3.94
C ARG A 484 -10.28 4.10 -5.07
N TRP A 485 -10.74 2.89 -5.34
CA TRP A 485 -11.73 2.55 -6.36
C TRP A 485 -13.11 2.28 -5.76
N LEU A 486 -13.31 2.64 -4.49
CA LEU A 486 -14.58 2.46 -3.79
C LEU A 486 -15.32 3.78 -3.61
N SER A 487 -16.63 3.70 -3.78
CA SER A 487 -17.59 4.71 -3.35
C SER A 487 -18.45 4.15 -2.24
N VAL A 488 -18.48 4.86 -1.10
CA VAL A 488 -19.29 4.51 0.07
C VAL A 488 -20.51 5.43 0.09
N GLY A 489 -21.64 4.89 -0.36
CA GLY A 489 -22.91 5.62 -0.44
C GLY A 489 -23.69 5.52 0.87
N ARG A 490 -24.08 6.65 1.43
CA ARG A 490 -25.02 6.73 2.57
C ARG A 490 -26.45 6.77 2.05
N LEU A 491 -27.32 5.94 2.62
CA LEU A 491 -28.70 5.82 2.17
C LEU A 491 -29.64 6.72 2.98
N SER A 492 -30.57 7.39 2.31
CA SER A 492 -31.75 8.03 2.92
C SER A 492 -33.00 7.16 2.84
N ALA A 493 -33.07 6.27 1.85
CA ALA A 493 -34.16 5.32 1.69
C ALA A 493 -33.66 4.07 0.97
N GLU A 494 -34.29 2.93 1.27
CA GLU A 494 -34.03 1.68 0.59
C GLU A 494 -35.35 0.94 0.31
N THR A 495 -35.32 0.08 -0.70
CA THR A 495 -36.37 -0.89 -0.98
C THR A 495 -35.71 -2.19 -1.41
N ASN A 496 -36.03 -3.27 -0.69
CA ASN A 496 -35.54 -4.63 -0.92
C ASN A 496 -34.01 -4.81 -0.77
N LEU A 497 -33.29 -3.94 -0.03
CA LEU A 497 -31.85 -4.09 0.14
C LEU A 497 -31.45 -5.45 0.73
N GLY A 498 -32.21 -5.94 1.72
CA GLY A 498 -31.94 -7.24 2.36
C GLY A 498 -31.98 -8.45 1.41
N THR A 499 -32.60 -8.33 0.24
CA THR A 499 -32.61 -9.40 -0.78
C THR A 499 -31.25 -9.61 -1.44
N MET A 500 -30.32 -8.66 -1.28
CA MET A 500 -28.96 -8.71 -1.83
C MET A 500 -27.96 -9.43 -0.90
N ASP A 501 -28.33 -9.70 0.35
CA ASP A 501 -27.39 -10.23 1.34
C ASP A 501 -26.81 -11.59 0.93
N GLY A 502 -25.47 -11.71 0.95
CA GLY A 502 -24.76 -12.94 0.62
C GLY A 502 -24.65 -13.27 -0.88
N LEU A 503 -25.17 -12.40 -1.75
CA LEU A 503 -25.05 -12.55 -3.21
C LEU A 503 -23.81 -11.82 -3.73
N LYS A 504 -23.19 -12.38 -4.77
CA LYS A 504 -21.96 -11.86 -5.41
C LYS A 504 -22.22 -11.42 -6.85
N GLY A 505 -21.35 -10.58 -7.39
CA GLY A 505 -21.43 -10.14 -8.79
C GLY A 505 -22.63 -9.25 -9.11
N LEU A 506 -23.28 -8.68 -8.08
CA LEU A 506 -24.42 -7.80 -8.26
C LEU A 506 -23.97 -6.47 -8.88
N ARG A 507 -24.75 -5.98 -9.84
CA ARG A 507 -24.42 -4.78 -10.62
C ARG A 507 -25.42 -3.67 -10.30
N ILE A 508 -24.90 -2.55 -9.80
CA ILE A 508 -25.68 -1.39 -9.38
C ILE A 508 -25.46 -0.23 -10.35
N THR A 509 -26.54 0.47 -10.72
CA THR A 509 -26.49 1.62 -11.63
C THR A 509 -27.39 2.77 -11.17
N ASN A 510 -26.93 4.01 -11.43
CA ASN A 510 -27.76 5.22 -11.37
C ASN A 510 -28.39 5.58 -12.74
N GLY A 511 -28.36 4.66 -13.71
CA GLY A 511 -28.82 4.86 -15.08
C GLY A 511 -27.74 5.40 -16.04
N THR A 512 -26.60 5.87 -15.53
CA THR A 512 -25.48 6.34 -16.36
C THR A 512 -24.25 5.45 -16.20
N THR A 513 -23.85 5.21 -14.95
CA THR A 513 -22.68 4.39 -14.60
C THR A 513 -23.13 3.09 -13.96
N GLN A 514 -22.38 2.01 -14.18
CA GLN A 514 -22.59 0.73 -13.51
C GLN A 514 -21.35 0.36 -12.71
N SER A 515 -21.55 -0.07 -11.47
CA SER A 515 -20.49 -0.55 -10.56
C SER A 515 -20.90 -1.86 -9.92
N GLU A 516 -19.94 -2.51 -9.29
CA GLU A 516 -20.18 -3.74 -8.53
C GLU A 516 -20.62 -3.41 -7.11
N PHE A 517 -21.69 -4.04 -6.64
CA PHE A 517 -22.07 -3.98 -5.24
C PHE A 517 -21.22 -4.97 -4.44
N LEU A 518 -20.55 -4.47 -3.41
CA LEU A 518 -19.74 -5.30 -2.53
C LEU A 518 -20.55 -5.78 -1.33
N PHE A 519 -20.98 -4.84 -0.48
CA PHE A 519 -21.79 -5.14 0.70
C PHE A 519 -22.52 -3.89 1.22
N ARG A 520 -23.41 -4.11 2.18
CA ARG A 520 -24.11 -3.08 2.96
C ARG A 520 -23.73 -3.18 4.42
N TYR A 521 -23.71 -2.05 5.12
CA TYR A 521 -23.47 -2.05 6.56
C TYR A 521 -24.21 -0.92 7.26
N THR A 522 -24.55 -1.16 8.53
CA THR A 522 -25.14 -0.16 9.42
C THR A 522 -24.08 0.37 10.39
N TYR A 523 -23.91 1.69 10.45
CA TYR A 523 -22.99 2.36 11.36
C TYR A 523 -23.65 3.61 11.95
N GLN A 524 -23.65 3.73 13.28
CA GLN A 524 -24.25 4.85 14.04
C GLN A 524 -25.67 5.21 13.58
N GLY A 525 -26.51 4.19 13.40
CA GLY A 525 -27.93 4.34 13.01
C GLY A 525 -28.17 4.69 11.54
N ARG A 526 -27.13 4.71 10.69
CA ARG A 526 -27.26 4.96 9.24
C ARG A 526 -26.82 3.75 8.44
N ILE A 527 -27.44 3.57 7.28
CA ILE A 527 -27.15 2.48 6.35
C ILE A 527 -26.24 3.00 5.24
N TYR A 528 -25.21 2.22 4.95
CA TYR A 528 -24.23 2.49 3.90
C TYR A 528 -24.15 1.32 2.95
N VAL A 529 -23.79 1.60 1.71
CA VAL A 529 -23.47 0.60 0.67
C VAL A 529 -22.09 0.88 0.11
N VAL A 530 -21.33 -0.18 -0.15
CA VAL A 530 -19.99 -0.10 -0.72
C VAL A 530 -20.04 -0.56 -2.17
N LEU A 531 -19.61 0.32 -3.07
CA LEU A 531 -19.61 0.11 -4.51
C LEU A 531 -18.17 0.09 -5.02
N ALA A 532 -17.80 -0.97 -5.73
CA ALA A 532 -16.54 -1.07 -6.44
C ALA A 532 -16.69 -0.51 -7.86
N GLU A 533 -16.09 0.65 -8.09
CA GLU A 533 -16.08 1.31 -9.39
C GLU A 533 -14.96 0.77 -10.27
N GLY A 534 -15.17 0.80 -11.60
CA GLY A 534 -14.17 0.35 -12.57
C GLY A 534 -12.98 1.30 -12.77
N ARG A 535 -12.81 2.30 -11.90
CA ARG A 535 -11.76 3.32 -11.96
C ARG A 535 -11.40 3.84 -10.57
N ASN A 536 -10.26 4.51 -10.48
CA ASN A 536 -9.92 5.30 -9.30
C ASN A 536 -10.90 6.48 -9.16
N VAL A 537 -11.44 6.65 -7.94
CA VAL A 537 -12.42 7.70 -7.56
C VAL A 537 -11.94 8.56 -6.40
N SER A 538 -10.70 8.35 -5.94
CA SER A 538 -10.11 9.17 -4.88
C SER A 538 -9.95 10.63 -5.32
N ILE A 539 -10.09 11.54 -4.35
CA ILE A 539 -9.88 12.97 -4.56
C ILE A 539 -8.40 13.25 -4.83
N GLY A 540 -8.12 14.16 -5.75
CA GLY A 540 -6.76 14.53 -6.17
C GLY A 540 -6.20 13.68 -7.32
N GLU A 541 -6.70 12.45 -7.51
CA GLU A 541 -6.32 11.59 -8.65
C GLU A 541 -7.43 11.44 -9.70
N SER A 542 -8.67 11.88 -9.39
CA SER A 542 -9.82 11.77 -10.29
C SER A 542 -10.88 12.86 -10.03
N ALA A 543 -11.98 12.83 -10.80
CA ALA A 543 -13.15 13.70 -10.60
C ALA A 543 -14.06 13.29 -9.43
N GLY A 544 -13.65 12.30 -8.62
CA GLY A 544 -14.44 11.76 -7.52
C GLY A 544 -15.34 10.59 -7.91
N SER A 545 -16.29 10.26 -7.04
CA SER A 545 -17.29 9.20 -7.24
C SER A 545 -18.10 9.38 -8.52
N SER A 546 -18.53 8.27 -9.14
CA SER A 546 -19.53 8.32 -10.22
C SER A 546 -20.97 8.51 -9.71
N TYR A 547 -21.14 8.61 -8.39
CA TYR A 547 -22.42 8.73 -7.69
C TYR A 547 -22.47 10.01 -6.87
N LYS A 548 -23.67 10.49 -6.57
CA LYS A 548 -23.89 11.69 -5.74
C LYS A 548 -25.15 11.59 -4.90
N ALA A 549 -25.25 12.48 -3.91
CA ALA A 549 -26.48 12.64 -3.13
C ALA A 549 -27.67 12.95 -4.05
N GLY A 550 -28.80 12.29 -3.80
CA GLY A 550 -30.02 12.34 -4.62
C GLY A 550 -30.09 11.27 -5.71
N ASP A 551 -29.01 10.57 -6.02
CA ASP A 551 -29.06 9.46 -6.99
C ASP A 551 -29.94 8.32 -6.46
N VAL A 552 -30.75 7.76 -7.36
CA VAL A 552 -31.51 6.53 -7.12
C VAL A 552 -30.80 5.39 -7.84
N LEU A 553 -30.23 4.49 -7.05
CA LEU A 553 -29.52 3.32 -7.52
C LEU A 553 -30.48 2.14 -7.70
N THR A 554 -30.32 1.41 -8.80
CA THR A 554 -31.05 0.17 -9.09
C THR A 554 -30.08 -0.98 -9.35
N CYS A 555 -30.49 -2.21 -9.01
CA CYS A 555 -29.70 -3.40 -9.30
C CYS A 555 -30.15 -4.00 -10.63
N THR A 556 -29.24 -4.13 -11.60
CA THR A 556 -29.61 -4.62 -12.95
C THR A 556 -29.92 -6.11 -12.95
N THR A 557 -29.34 -6.87 -12.02
CA THR A 557 -29.64 -8.30 -11.82
C THR A 557 -30.83 -8.52 -10.89
N MET A 558 -31.22 -7.51 -10.10
CA MET A 558 -32.37 -7.54 -9.19
C MET A 558 -33.19 -6.24 -9.29
N PRO A 559 -33.99 -6.05 -10.36
CA PRO A 559 -34.62 -4.75 -10.67
C PRO A 559 -35.57 -4.20 -9.60
N ALA A 560 -36.04 -5.05 -8.67
CA ALA A 560 -36.89 -4.65 -7.56
C ALA A 560 -36.13 -3.89 -6.45
N VAL A 561 -34.79 -3.92 -6.45
CA VAL A 561 -33.96 -3.18 -5.51
C VAL A 561 -33.86 -1.71 -5.94
N LYS A 562 -34.15 -0.80 -5.00
CA LYS A 562 -33.97 0.65 -5.17
C LYS A 562 -33.32 1.26 -3.94
N LEU A 563 -32.26 2.04 -4.11
CA LEU A 563 -31.51 2.66 -3.02
C LEU A 563 -31.34 4.16 -3.32
N THR A 564 -31.73 5.04 -2.40
CA THR A 564 -31.60 6.49 -2.59
C THR A 564 -30.43 7.02 -1.76
N LEU A 565 -29.46 7.64 -2.42
CA LEU A 565 -28.29 8.22 -1.75
C LEU A 565 -28.60 9.59 -1.15
N ASP A 566 -28.04 9.89 0.01
CA ASP A 566 -28.02 11.25 0.58
C ASP A 566 -26.61 11.78 0.86
N GLY A 567 -25.59 10.96 0.60
CA GLY A 567 -24.19 11.30 0.67
C GLY A 567 -23.33 10.22 0.06
N VAL A 568 -22.14 10.59 -0.40
CA VAL A 568 -21.13 9.64 -0.91
C VAL A 568 -19.78 10.06 -0.36
N SER A 569 -19.05 9.09 0.17
CA SER A 569 -17.67 9.24 0.59
C SER A 569 -16.73 8.44 -0.30
N VAL A 570 -15.56 8.99 -0.56
CA VAL A 570 -14.48 8.37 -1.33
C VAL A 570 -13.15 8.56 -0.61
N CYS A 571 -12.09 7.92 -1.07
CA CYS A 571 -10.78 8.14 -0.49
C CYS A 571 -10.28 9.57 -0.71
N ALA A 572 -9.50 10.08 0.24
CA ALA A 572 -8.92 11.44 0.27
C ALA A 572 -9.95 12.59 0.29
N ASP A 573 -11.21 12.32 0.67
CA ASP A 573 -12.26 13.34 0.80
C ASP A 573 -12.28 14.06 2.16
N ASN A 574 -11.41 13.67 3.10
CA ASN A 574 -11.26 14.35 4.38
C ASN A 574 -10.31 15.57 4.28
N PRO A 575 -10.32 16.48 5.27
CA PRO A 575 -9.47 17.68 5.23
C PRO A 575 -7.96 17.41 5.13
N SER A 576 -7.47 16.27 5.61
CA SER A 576 -6.05 15.89 5.47
C SER A 576 -5.71 15.29 4.11
N GLY A 577 -6.70 14.85 3.33
CA GLY A 577 -6.52 14.14 2.06
C GLY A 577 -5.93 12.74 2.23
N THR A 578 -6.04 12.13 3.42
CA THR A 578 -5.37 10.87 3.76
C THR A 578 -6.30 9.78 4.27
N ASN A 579 -7.62 9.92 4.08
CA ASN A 579 -8.57 8.86 4.43
C ASN A 579 -8.73 7.84 3.30
N PHE A 580 -8.09 6.69 3.43
CA PHE A 580 -8.19 5.50 2.58
C PHE A 580 -8.98 4.38 3.26
N PHE A 581 -9.75 3.62 2.49
CA PHE A 581 -10.59 2.51 2.98
C PHE A 581 -9.78 1.22 3.03
N ASP A 582 -9.13 0.97 4.16
CA ASP A 582 -8.16 -0.11 4.31
C ASP A 582 -8.79 -1.45 4.69
N ILE A 583 -9.71 -1.43 5.65
CA ILE A 583 -10.39 -2.64 6.13
C ILE A 583 -11.89 -2.52 5.86
N LEU A 584 -12.41 -3.50 5.13
CA LEU A 584 -13.84 -3.72 4.89
C LEU A 584 -14.37 -4.71 5.93
N HIS A 585 -15.03 -4.18 6.96
CA HIS A 585 -15.54 -4.91 8.11
C HIS A 585 -17.02 -5.26 7.92
N ASP A 586 -17.31 -6.16 6.98
CA ASP A 586 -18.65 -6.59 6.61
C ASP A 586 -19.21 -7.64 7.58
N PHE A 587 -19.75 -7.20 8.72
CA PHE A 587 -20.38 -8.08 9.71
C PHE A 587 -21.86 -7.79 9.92
N ASP A 588 -22.51 -7.09 8.99
CA ASP A 588 -23.89 -6.68 9.21
C ASP A 588 -24.84 -7.89 9.27
N GLY A 589 -25.65 -7.95 10.32
CA GLY A 589 -26.50 -9.09 10.66
C GLY A 589 -25.78 -10.28 11.30
N GLN A 590 -24.47 -10.21 11.59
CA GLN A 590 -23.78 -11.24 12.39
C GLN A 590 -24.05 -11.05 13.88
N PRO A 591 -23.89 -12.10 14.71
CA PRO A 591 -24.05 -11.98 16.16
C PRO A 591 -22.90 -11.20 16.82
N PHE A 592 -21.70 -11.27 16.26
CA PHE A 592 -20.51 -10.54 16.69
C PHE A 592 -19.43 -10.58 15.60
N SER A 593 -18.31 -9.89 15.81
CA SER A 593 -17.08 -10.03 15.00
C SER A 593 -15.86 -10.37 15.86
N ALA A 594 -15.75 -9.80 17.07
CA ALA A 594 -14.82 -10.19 18.14
C ALA A 594 -13.36 -10.36 17.70
N MET A 595 -12.84 -9.40 16.94
CA MET A 595 -11.47 -9.37 16.44
C MET A 595 -10.57 -8.45 17.26
N THR A 596 -9.26 -8.65 17.13
CA THR A 596 -8.24 -7.70 17.55
C THR A 596 -7.59 -7.07 16.32
N ILE A 597 -7.70 -5.76 16.19
CA ILE A 597 -7.08 -4.98 15.11
C ILE A 597 -6.03 -4.08 15.77
N ASP A 598 -4.75 -4.37 15.56
CA ASP A 598 -3.62 -3.65 16.17
C ASP A 598 -2.61 -3.29 15.07
N CYS A 599 -2.83 -2.14 14.43
CA CYS A 599 -2.06 -1.70 13.27
C CYS A 599 -1.17 -0.50 13.65
N GLY A 600 0.05 -0.43 13.13
CA GLY A 600 0.92 0.73 13.39
C GLY A 600 0.34 1.97 12.72
N TYR A 601 0.06 1.86 11.42
CA TYR A 601 -0.64 2.84 10.61
C TYR A 601 -1.88 2.21 9.96
N LEU A 602 -3.03 2.88 10.11
CA LEU A 602 -4.30 2.48 9.48
C LEU A 602 -5.14 3.72 9.24
N SER A 603 -5.63 3.90 8.02
CA SER A 603 -6.44 5.06 7.70
C SER A 603 -7.90 4.90 8.14
N VAL A 604 -8.70 4.07 7.46
CA VAL A 604 -10.14 3.92 7.76
C VAL A 604 -10.56 2.45 7.72
N ILE A 605 -11.33 2.07 8.74
CA ILE A 605 -12.13 0.84 8.75
C ILE A 605 -13.58 1.24 8.41
N ILE A 606 -14.16 0.66 7.37
CA ILE A 606 -15.59 0.84 7.06
C ILE A 606 -16.35 -0.45 7.32
N GLY A 607 -17.52 -0.35 7.95
CA GLY A 607 -18.32 -1.53 8.27
C GLY A 607 -19.21 -1.37 9.49
N SER A 608 -19.83 -2.48 9.90
CA SER A 608 -20.73 -2.58 11.06
C SER A 608 -20.04 -3.28 12.23
N MET A 609 -20.70 -3.30 13.40
CA MET A 609 -20.27 -4.08 14.57
C MET A 609 -18.85 -3.80 15.09
N LEU A 610 -18.25 -2.66 14.74
CA LEU A 610 -16.91 -2.26 15.19
C LEU A 610 -16.80 -2.25 16.72
N HIS A 611 -17.90 -1.99 17.42
CA HIS A 611 -18.02 -2.02 18.88
C HIS A 611 -17.93 -3.41 19.52
N THR A 612 -17.79 -4.48 18.74
CA THR A 612 -17.55 -5.83 19.28
C THR A 612 -16.07 -6.23 19.23
N ASN A 613 -15.18 -5.30 18.88
CA ASN A 613 -13.76 -5.55 18.66
C ASN A 613 -12.87 -4.74 19.60
N ASP A 614 -11.63 -5.18 19.73
CA ASP A 614 -10.53 -4.38 20.24
C ASP A 614 -9.75 -3.79 19.08
N ILE A 615 -9.71 -2.45 18.99
CA ILE A 615 -9.13 -1.72 17.87
C ILE A 615 -8.08 -0.75 18.39
N ARG A 616 -6.88 -0.78 17.80
CA ARG A 616 -5.80 0.18 18.02
C ARG A 616 -5.11 0.45 16.69
N PHE A 617 -4.96 1.73 16.36
CA PHE A 617 -4.15 2.19 15.24
C PHE A 617 -3.69 3.62 15.43
N HIS A 618 -2.95 4.16 14.46
CA HIS A 618 -2.60 5.57 14.36
C HIS A 618 -2.80 6.10 12.94
N ASN A 619 -3.21 7.37 12.82
CA ASN A 619 -3.20 8.14 11.58
C ASN A 619 -3.19 9.65 11.89
N SER A 620 -3.20 10.49 10.85
CA SER A 620 -3.04 11.95 10.95
C SER A 620 -4.31 12.74 11.23
N PHE A 621 -5.49 12.11 11.21
CA PHE A 621 -6.78 12.83 11.24
C PHE A 621 -7.78 12.31 12.26
N ASN A 622 -7.64 11.06 12.71
CA ASN A 622 -8.48 10.50 13.75
C ASN A 622 -7.78 10.62 15.10
N ARG A 623 -8.32 11.49 15.95
CA ARG A 623 -7.80 11.70 17.31
C ARG A 623 -8.10 10.53 18.25
N ILE A 624 -9.11 9.72 17.94
CA ILE A 624 -9.51 8.55 18.73
C ILE A 624 -9.30 7.31 17.91
N SER A 625 -8.08 6.81 17.98
CA SER A 625 -7.60 5.69 17.19
C SER A 625 -7.47 4.39 18.01
N SER A 626 -8.07 4.35 19.20
CA SER A 626 -8.13 3.14 20.02
C SER A 626 -9.47 2.98 20.74
N SER A 627 -10.05 1.79 20.70
CA SER A 627 -11.26 1.43 21.45
C SER A 627 -11.26 -0.03 21.87
N THR A 628 -11.96 -0.33 22.96
CA THR A 628 -12.21 -1.67 23.48
C THR A 628 -13.71 -1.87 23.55
N ASN A 629 -14.25 -2.77 22.74
CA ASN A 629 -15.69 -2.99 22.59
C ASN A 629 -16.49 -1.69 22.36
N GLY A 630 -15.96 -0.81 21.51
CA GLY A 630 -16.56 0.47 21.16
C GLY A 630 -16.45 1.58 22.21
N LEU A 631 -15.97 1.27 23.42
CA LEU A 631 -15.60 2.28 24.41
C LEU A 631 -14.22 2.83 24.05
N ALA A 632 -14.12 4.15 23.90
CA ALA A 632 -12.85 4.81 23.69
C ALA A 632 -12.62 5.93 24.72
N VAL A 633 -11.33 6.17 25.01
CA VAL A 633 -10.89 7.21 25.94
C VAL A 633 -10.00 8.18 25.18
N GLY A 634 -10.40 9.45 25.16
CA GLY A 634 -9.60 10.55 24.62
C GLY A 634 -9.00 11.39 25.74
N ASN A 635 -7.82 11.98 25.51
CA ASN A 635 -7.26 13.02 26.39
C ASN A 635 -6.70 14.17 25.54
N SER A 636 -7.06 15.42 25.84
CA SER A 636 -6.50 16.62 25.17
C SER A 636 -5.27 17.21 25.84
N GLY A 637 -4.91 16.70 27.02
CA GLY A 637 -4.04 17.38 27.99
C GLY A 637 -4.83 18.21 29.01
N GLU A 638 -6.05 18.64 28.68
CA GLU A 638 -6.92 19.43 29.59
C GLU A 638 -8.21 18.71 30.00
N VAL A 639 -8.72 17.83 29.13
CA VAL A 639 -9.98 17.12 29.27
C VAL A 639 -9.76 15.64 28.93
N MET A 640 -10.16 14.76 29.84
CA MET A 640 -10.35 13.34 29.57
C MET A 640 -11.79 13.12 29.10
N SER A 641 -11.98 12.38 28.03
CA SER A 641 -13.27 12.17 27.36
C SER A 641 -13.56 10.68 27.20
N LEU A 642 -14.79 10.26 27.46
CA LEU A 642 -15.26 8.89 27.18
C LEU A 642 -16.24 8.91 26.02
N HIS A 643 -16.06 7.98 25.10
CA HIS A 643 -16.82 7.88 23.86
C HIS A 643 -17.46 6.50 23.76
N ASN A 644 -18.69 6.46 23.25
CA ASN A 644 -19.37 5.22 22.86
C ASN A 644 -19.49 5.23 21.33
N LEU A 645 -18.44 4.76 20.66
CA LEU A 645 -18.27 4.84 19.22
C LEU A 645 -19.30 4.03 18.44
N ALA A 646 -20.01 3.11 19.10
CA ALA A 646 -21.15 2.40 18.52
C ALA A 646 -22.30 3.35 18.14
N HIS A 647 -22.46 4.45 18.88
CA HIS A 647 -23.56 5.40 18.74
C HIS A 647 -23.13 6.76 18.19
N SER A 648 -22.00 7.30 18.65
CA SER A 648 -21.51 8.62 18.23
C SER A 648 -20.00 8.73 18.40
N ASP A 649 -19.38 9.53 17.55
CA ASP A 649 -17.99 9.96 17.71
C ASP A 649 -17.84 11.03 18.80
N ASP A 650 -18.94 11.70 19.18
CA ASP A 650 -18.96 12.69 20.25
C ASP A 650 -18.80 12.02 21.64
N PRO A 651 -18.07 12.67 22.57
CA PRO A 651 -17.96 12.16 23.92
C PRO A 651 -19.29 12.25 24.65
N PHE A 652 -19.70 11.17 25.31
CA PHE A 652 -20.85 11.19 26.21
C PHE A 652 -20.48 11.69 27.62
N PHE A 653 -19.18 11.72 27.94
CA PHE A 653 -18.67 12.20 29.22
C PHE A 653 -17.34 12.93 29.05
N ASN A 654 -17.21 14.08 29.71
CA ASN A 654 -15.99 14.90 29.72
C ASN A 654 -15.60 15.26 31.16
N LEU A 655 -14.36 14.95 31.53
CA LEU A 655 -13.74 15.27 32.80
C LEU A 655 -12.64 16.31 32.59
N SER A 656 -12.84 17.52 33.11
CA SER A 656 -11.88 18.62 33.00
C SER A 656 -11.42 19.12 34.37
N ARG A 657 -10.41 20.00 34.39
CA ARG A 657 -9.92 20.69 35.60
C ARG A 657 -11.00 21.43 36.42
N LYS A 658 -12.18 21.68 35.82
CA LYS A 658 -13.33 22.26 36.53
C LYS A 658 -13.98 21.28 37.51
N TRP A 659 -13.79 19.98 37.29
CA TRP A 659 -14.48 18.89 37.99
C TRP A 659 -13.52 17.98 38.73
N VAL A 660 -12.28 17.81 38.26
CA VAL A 660 -11.23 17.03 38.95
C VAL A 660 -9.90 17.77 38.83
N ASN A 661 -9.25 18.03 39.96
CA ASN A 661 -7.89 18.57 39.99
C ASN A 661 -6.89 17.42 39.86
N PHE A 662 -6.34 17.22 38.65
CA PHE A 662 -5.37 16.17 38.38
C PHE A 662 -4.03 16.36 39.11
N ASP A 663 -3.69 17.59 39.53
CA ASP A 663 -2.47 17.90 40.27
C ASP A 663 -2.62 17.70 41.79
N ARG A 664 -3.85 17.78 42.32
CA ARG A 664 -4.15 17.68 43.76
C ARG A 664 -5.56 17.16 44.04
N LYS A 665 -5.69 15.83 44.21
CA LYS A 665 -6.84 15.06 44.76
C LYS A 665 -8.24 15.36 44.17
N PHE A 666 -9.07 14.31 44.08
CA PHE A 666 -10.44 14.33 43.56
C PHE A 666 -11.30 15.41 44.25
N TYR A 667 -11.70 16.45 43.50
CA TYR A 667 -12.50 17.58 43.98
C TYR A 667 -13.98 17.37 43.61
N MET A 668 -14.74 16.66 44.44
CA MET A 668 -16.18 16.51 44.22
C MET A 668 -16.91 17.77 44.70
N LYS A 669 -17.37 18.55 43.71
CA LYS A 669 -17.91 19.91 43.76
C LYS A 669 -18.98 20.23 44.82
N GLU A 670 -19.52 19.25 45.56
CA GLU A 670 -20.62 19.48 46.51
C GLU A 670 -20.35 18.98 47.95
N HIS A 671 -19.23 18.32 48.23
CA HIS A 671 -18.83 17.96 49.61
C HIS A 671 -17.32 18.17 49.81
N LYS A 672 -16.93 19.36 50.26
CA LYS A 672 -15.54 19.75 50.52
C LYS A 672 -15.24 19.65 52.02
N TYR A 673 -14.84 18.48 52.51
CA TYR A 673 -14.16 18.38 53.81
C TYR A 673 -12.68 18.74 53.61
N THR A 674 -12.33 20.02 53.72
CA THR A 674 -10.92 20.44 53.92
C THR A 674 -10.73 20.70 55.40
N GLY A 675 -10.24 19.69 56.12
CA GLY A 675 -9.72 19.82 57.47
C GLY A 675 -8.20 20.01 57.43
N SER A 676 -7.64 20.92 58.23
CA SER A 676 -6.20 20.92 58.55
C SER A 676 -6.02 21.01 60.06
N GLU A 677 -5.05 20.27 60.59
CA GLU A 677 -4.72 20.26 62.01
C GLU A 677 -3.43 21.05 62.26
N VAL A 678 -3.42 21.88 63.31
CA VAL A 678 -2.21 22.60 63.74
C VAL A 678 -1.94 22.34 65.22
N LEU A 679 -0.74 21.85 65.51
CA LEU A 679 -0.24 21.69 66.87
C LEU A 679 0.53 22.95 67.29
N ALA A 680 0.20 23.51 68.46
CA ALA A 680 0.86 24.68 69.01
C ALA A 680 1.14 24.53 70.51
N THR A 681 2.40 24.64 70.91
CA THR A 681 2.81 24.73 72.32
C THR A 681 2.86 26.18 72.76
N VAL A 682 1.96 26.59 73.67
CA VAL A 682 1.84 27.97 74.13
C VAL A 682 2.39 28.09 75.55
N ALA A 683 3.52 28.81 75.70
CA ALA A 683 4.13 29.11 77.00
C ALA A 683 3.27 30.08 77.84
N SER A 684 3.49 30.10 79.17
CA SER A 684 2.80 31.03 80.08
C SER A 684 3.17 32.47 79.75
N SER A 685 2.18 33.35 79.57
CA SER A 685 2.42 34.79 79.38
C SER A 685 1.24 35.66 79.78
N ASP A 686 1.54 36.76 80.45
CA ASP A 686 0.54 37.73 80.92
C ASP A 686 0.14 38.75 79.85
N SER A 687 0.90 38.85 78.76
CA SER A 687 0.73 39.88 77.73
C SER A 687 0.94 39.38 76.30
N ALA A 688 1.89 38.45 76.07
CA ALA A 688 2.26 38.01 74.73
C ALA A 688 1.28 36.96 74.19
N TYR A 689 1.02 37.01 72.88
CA TYR A 689 0.19 36.06 72.15
C TYR A 689 1.06 35.33 71.11
N LEU A 690 0.91 34.01 70.98
CA LEU A 690 1.56 33.19 69.97
C LEU A 690 0.69 33.09 68.71
N ASP A 691 1.26 33.32 67.54
CA ASP A 691 0.62 33.07 66.24
C ASP A 691 0.49 31.55 66.02
N VAL A 692 -0.72 31.05 65.79
CA VAL A 692 -0.96 29.59 65.68
C VAL A 692 -1.60 29.17 64.37
N LEU A 693 -2.46 29.97 63.74
CA LEU A 693 -3.14 29.55 62.51
C LEU A 693 -3.51 30.77 61.64
N SER A 694 -2.96 30.85 60.43
CA SER A 694 -3.33 31.86 59.44
C SER A 694 -4.46 31.36 58.54
N VAL A 695 -5.46 32.20 58.29
CA VAL A 695 -6.53 31.94 57.33
C VAL A 695 -6.78 33.18 56.46
N ASN A 696 -7.18 32.96 55.21
CA ASN A 696 -7.31 34.00 54.18
C ASN A 696 -8.65 33.87 53.46
N ASP A 697 -9.13 34.97 52.88
CA ASP A 697 -10.40 35.01 52.17
C ASP A 697 -10.21 34.97 50.64
N LEU A 698 -9.65 33.88 50.12
CA LEU A 698 -9.19 33.76 48.73
C LEU A 698 -10.35 33.68 47.72
N GLY A 699 -10.22 34.42 46.61
CA GLY A 699 -11.21 34.39 45.51
C GLY A 699 -11.27 33.06 44.77
N THR A 700 -10.19 32.27 44.79
CA THR A 700 -10.14 30.94 44.17
C THR A 700 -10.99 29.90 44.89
N ASP A 701 -11.44 30.22 46.09
CA ASP A 701 -12.12 29.30 46.99
C ASP A 701 -13.62 29.58 47.12
N LYS A 702 -14.21 30.51 46.38
CA LYS A 702 -15.61 30.94 46.52
C LYS A 702 -16.42 30.80 45.23
N THR A 703 -17.74 30.79 45.34
CA THR A 703 -18.66 30.73 44.20
C THR A 703 -19.07 32.14 43.75
N ALA A 704 -19.18 33.07 44.68
CA ALA A 704 -19.38 34.50 44.48
C ALA A 704 -18.61 35.30 45.58
N ASP A 705 -19.00 36.55 45.85
CA ASP A 705 -18.41 37.36 46.93
C ASP A 705 -19.08 37.11 48.30
N GLU A 706 -19.37 35.86 48.65
CA GLU A 706 -20.00 35.48 49.93
C GLU A 706 -19.06 35.49 51.14
N GLY A 707 -17.74 35.59 50.91
CA GLY A 707 -16.72 35.39 51.94
C GLY A 707 -16.49 33.90 52.25
N SER A 708 -15.71 33.60 53.29
CA SER A 708 -15.34 32.24 53.67
C SER A 708 -15.75 31.94 55.12
N LYS A 709 -16.38 30.78 55.37
CA LYS A 709 -16.79 30.35 56.71
C LYS A 709 -16.05 29.08 57.15
N TYR A 710 -15.58 29.04 58.39
CA TYR A 710 -14.85 27.90 58.95
C TYR A 710 -15.31 27.59 60.36
N HIS A 711 -15.33 26.31 60.72
CA HIS A 711 -15.45 25.80 62.08
C HIS A 711 -14.05 25.54 62.62
N VAL A 712 -13.76 26.00 63.83
CA VAL A 712 -12.48 25.82 64.51
C VAL A 712 -12.73 25.12 65.82
N GLU A 713 -12.14 23.95 65.98
CA GLU A 713 -12.11 23.18 67.22
C GLU A 713 -10.69 23.24 67.79
N ILE A 714 -10.58 23.54 69.08
CA ILE A 714 -9.33 23.64 69.83
C ILE A 714 -9.40 22.67 70.98
N GLU A 715 -8.55 21.65 70.92
CA GLU A 715 -8.31 20.71 72.01
C GLU A 715 -6.98 21.04 72.68
N SER A 716 -6.82 20.68 73.95
CA SER A 716 -5.54 20.84 74.64
C SER A 716 -5.23 19.69 75.58
N ASN A 717 -3.96 19.54 75.93
CA ASN A 717 -3.51 18.57 76.92
C ASN A 717 -3.69 19.03 78.38
N TYR A 718 -4.35 20.17 78.60
CA TYR A 718 -4.72 20.65 79.94
C TYR A 718 -6.19 20.32 80.22
N GLU A 719 -6.46 19.66 81.35
CA GLU A 719 -7.78 19.10 81.64
C GLU A 719 -8.90 20.15 81.56
N GLY A 720 -9.94 19.82 80.80
CA GLY A 720 -11.11 20.69 80.57
C GLY A 720 -10.82 21.95 79.75
N CYS A 721 -9.63 22.11 79.15
CA CYS A 721 -9.26 23.30 78.37
C CYS A 721 -9.39 23.05 76.87
N GLY A 722 -10.24 23.86 76.22
CA GLY A 722 -10.54 23.77 74.79
C GLY A 722 -11.59 24.80 74.37
N ALA A 723 -11.79 24.95 73.08
CA ALA A 723 -12.79 25.86 72.51
C ALA A 723 -13.30 25.39 71.15
N SER A 724 -14.57 25.65 70.88
CA SER A 724 -15.21 25.40 69.60
C SER A 724 -15.84 26.70 69.12
N PHE A 725 -15.60 27.12 67.89
CA PHE A 725 -16.26 28.30 67.34
C PHE A 725 -16.26 28.35 65.82
N ASP A 726 -17.21 29.10 65.28
CA ASP A 726 -17.33 29.37 63.86
C ASP A 726 -16.72 30.75 63.55
N ILE A 727 -15.97 30.87 62.46
CA ILE A 727 -15.51 32.15 61.92
C ILE A 727 -16.09 32.39 60.54
N TRP A 728 -16.47 33.63 60.26
CA TRP A 728 -16.83 34.11 58.93
C TRP A 728 -15.93 35.28 58.55
N LEU A 729 -15.36 35.19 57.35
CA LEU A 729 -14.38 36.11 56.79
C LEU A 729 -14.94 36.72 55.53
N LYS A 730 -14.89 38.05 55.39
CA LYS A 730 -15.25 38.72 54.14
C LYS A 730 -14.30 39.88 53.86
N GLY A 731 -13.41 39.66 52.90
CA GLY A 731 -12.22 40.46 52.66
C GLY A 731 -11.14 40.20 53.70
N ASP A 732 -9.88 40.34 53.29
CA ASP A 732 -8.75 40.10 54.18
C ASP A 732 -8.76 41.13 55.34
N GLY A 733 -8.87 40.62 56.56
CA GLY A 733 -8.87 41.42 57.79
C GLY A 733 -10.21 41.72 58.44
N ASN A 734 -11.34 41.25 57.91
CA ASN A 734 -12.61 41.28 58.62
C ASN A 734 -12.99 39.88 59.07
N VAL A 735 -12.99 39.64 60.38
CA VAL A 735 -13.40 38.37 60.99
C VAL A 735 -14.56 38.57 61.94
N ARG A 736 -15.58 37.73 61.77
CA ARG A 736 -16.67 37.60 62.73
C ARG A 736 -16.64 36.21 63.32
N VAL A 737 -16.49 36.14 64.64
CA VAL A 737 -16.57 34.89 65.39
C VAL A 737 -18.01 34.69 65.86
N THR A 738 -18.55 33.51 65.62
CA THR A 738 -19.92 33.09 65.98
C THR A 738 -19.89 31.71 66.63
N ARG A 739 -20.99 31.28 67.26
CA ARG A 739 -21.12 29.97 67.93
C ARG A 739 -19.96 29.61 68.87
N ARG A 740 -19.52 30.57 69.69
CA ARG A 740 -18.37 30.39 70.57
C ARG A 740 -18.72 29.57 71.81
N THR A 741 -18.14 28.38 71.90
CA THR A 741 -18.11 27.54 73.08
C THR A 741 -16.69 27.51 73.63
N MET A 742 -16.57 27.73 74.93
CA MET A 742 -15.32 27.70 75.68
C MET A 742 -15.53 26.76 76.85
N LEU A 743 -14.66 25.76 77.00
CA LEU A 743 -14.71 24.87 78.15
C LEU A 743 -14.13 25.60 79.37
N ASN A 744 -12.83 25.44 79.64
CA ASN A 744 -12.09 26.19 80.66
C ASN A 744 -11.40 27.44 80.06
N ARG A 745 -11.51 28.60 80.74
CA ARG A 745 -10.91 29.89 80.31
C ARG A 745 -9.42 30.01 80.65
N ALA A 746 -8.70 28.90 80.75
CA ALA A 746 -7.26 28.83 81.05
C ALA A 746 -6.39 29.48 79.95
N PHE A 747 -6.96 29.71 78.77
CA PHE A 747 -6.35 30.45 77.68
C PHE A 747 -7.28 31.51 77.11
N LYS A 748 -6.68 32.48 76.40
CA LYS A 748 -7.35 33.50 75.62
C LYS A 748 -6.93 33.32 74.17
N PHE A 749 -7.89 33.48 73.25
CA PHE A 749 -7.57 33.64 71.83
C PHE A 749 -7.97 35.02 71.35
N ARG A 750 -7.32 35.46 70.29
CA ARG A 750 -7.75 36.61 69.49
C ARG A 750 -7.41 36.39 68.03
N TRP A 751 -8.04 37.17 67.17
CA TRP A 751 -7.70 37.23 65.76
C TRP A 751 -6.96 38.53 65.47
N ARG A 752 -5.79 38.42 64.83
CA ARG A 752 -4.98 39.56 64.41
C ARG A 752 -5.01 39.66 62.89
N ARG A 753 -5.21 40.88 62.37
CA ARG A 753 -5.05 41.15 60.94
C ARG A 753 -3.58 40.96 60.53
N ILE A 754 -3.34 40.22 59.46
CA ILE A 754 -2.06 40.16 58.79
C ILE A 754 -2.03 41.29 57.76
N VAL A 755 -0.99 42.11 57.78
CA VAL A 755 -0.78 43.20 56.83
C VAL A 755 0.42 42.90 55.93
N ALA A 756 0.36 43.39 54.68
CA ALA A 756 1.46 43.32 53.72
C ALA A 756 2.66 44.16 54.19
N ALA A 757 3.76 44.11 53.42
CA ALA A 757 4.98 44.86 53.70
C ALA A 757 4.78 46.39 53.75
N ASP A 758 3.70 46.90 53.16
CA ASP A 758 3.31 48.31 53.22
C ASP A 758 2.72 48.74 54.59
N GLY A 759 2.51 47.80 55.51
CA GLY A 759 2.00 48.05 56.86
C GLY A 759 0.51 48.40 56.95
N VAL A 760 -0.22 48.45 55.82
CA VAL A 760 -1.62 48.93 55.77
C VAL A 760 -2.53 47.95 55.04
N THR A 761 -2.06 47.28 53.99
CA THR A 761 -2.89 46.39 53.17
C THR A 761 -3.11 45.06 53.87
N PRO A 762 -4.35 44.65 54.12
CA PRO A 762 -4.64 43.35 54.74
C PRO A 762 -4.39 42.21 53.76
N THR A 763 -3.74 41.15 54.21
CA THR A 763 -3.47 39.96 53.38
C THR A 763 -3.96 38.66 54.00
N GLY A 764 -4.54 38.73 55.21
CA GLY A 764 -5.09 37.59 55.91
C GLY A 764 -5.45 37.91 57.36
N ILE A 765 -5.78 36.86 58.11
CA ILE A 765 -5.94 36.93 59.57
C ILE A 765 -5.23 35.76 60.25
N MET A 766 -4.78 35.99 61.47
CA MET A 766 -4.02 35.03 62.27
C MET A 766 -4.72 34.79 63.60
N LEU A 767 -5.02 33.53 63.91
CA LEU A 767 -5.40 33.11 65.25
C LEU A 767 -4.17 33.20 66.13
N GLN A 768 -4.32 33.87 67.26
CA GLN A 768 -3.30 33.89 68.29
C GLN A 768 -3.85 33.37 69.62
N LEU A 769 -3.03 32.60 70.33
CA LEU A 769 -3.36 32.06 71.65
C LEU A 769 -2.42 32.60 72.73
N ARG A 770 -2.92 32.69 73.96
CA ARG A 770 -2.15 33.00 75.17
C ARG A 770 -2.73 32.25 76.35
N GLN A 771 -1.91 31.75 77.25
CA GLN A 771 -2.35 31.12 78.50
C GLN A 771 -1.45 31.57 79.67
N GLN A 772 -1.96 31.48 80.91
CA GLN A 772 -1.23 31.81 82.15
C GLN A 772 -1.37 30.69 83.21
N ALA A 773 -1.98 29.56 82.85
CA ALA A 773 -2.40 28.54 83.79
C ALA A 773 -1.27 27.54 84.12
N GLN A 774 -0.35 27.28 83.18
CA GLN A 774 0.76 26.34 83.33
C GLN A 774 2.02 26.85 82.62
N PRO A 775 3.22 26.31 82.90
CA PRO A 775 4.44 26.68 82.16
C PRO A 775 4.28 26.62 80.64
N SER A 776 3.55 25.61 80.14
CA SER A 776 3.13 25.49 78.74
C SER A 776 1.89 24.61 78.60
N ILE A 777 1.04 24.89 77.60
CA ILE A 777 -0.08 24.02 77.20
C ILE A 777 0.08 23.70 75.71
N ASN A 778 -0.08 22.43 75.32
CA ASN A 778 -0.14 22.00 73.93
C ASN A 778 -1.58 22.04 73.44
N PHE A 779 -1.82 22.77 72.37
CA PHE A 779 -3.12 22.87 71.71
C PHE A 779 -3.08 22.14 70.36
N LEU A 780 -4.11 21.36 70.08
CA LEU A 780 -4.44 20.83 68.75
C LEU A 780 -5.60 21.65 68.19
N ILE A 781 -5.40 22.28 67.05
CA ILE A 781 -6.38 23.18 66.43
C ILE A 781 -6.82 22.57 65.11
N ASN A 782 -8.07 22.17 65.04
CA ASN A 782 -8.69 21.62 63.85
C ASN A 782 -9.56 22.68 63.19
N ILE A 783 -9.29 22.98 61.94
CA ILE A 783 -10.11 23.90 61.15
C ILE A 783 -10.78 23.15 60.01
N VAL A 784 -12.10 23.29 59.91
CA VAL A 784 -12.93 22.68 58.87
C VAL A 784 -13.72 23.77 58.17
N ARG A 785 -13.74 23.77 56.85
CA ARG A 785 -14.58 24.73 56.11
C ARG A 785 -16.05 24.36 56.23
N MET A 786 -16.90 25.36 56.47
CA MET A 786 -18.35 25.21 56.45
C MET A 786 -18.92 25.81 55.17
N ASN A 787 -19.87 25.11 54.54
CA ASN A 787 -20.70 25.65 53.47
C ASN A 787 -21.94 26.36 54.03
#